data_AF-A4CM28-F1
#
_entry.id   AF-A4CM28-F1
#
_cell.length_a   1.000
_cell.length_b   1.000
_cell.length_c   1.000
_cell.angle_alpha   90.00
_cell.angle_beta   90.00
_cell.angle_gamma   90.00
#
_symmetry.space_group_name_H-M   'P 1'
#
loop_
_entity.id
_entity.type
_entity.pdbx_description
1 polymer ?
#
loop_
_entity_poly.entity_id
_entity_poly.type
_entity_poly.pdbx_seq_one_letter_code
_entity_poly.pdbx_strand_id
1 'polypeptide(L)'
;MTYFHSNEPIVRVSEDLYNFSPYAGKIQEAIRKSALSDEPLVFGVYGKWGDGKSTFLNFLFKNLEATSEYNQKRIIKYKFNPWRYSTENKVLLEYFDGLIKVLKHQYDFGNDNSLIRNLKGYAKTVLRGTSFEIEKGFNLGYKYTTKATYDLNKVFNDKNSKSIEEQKSEIDNSLKQFNFRLVVFVDDIDRLNKNEIYNIFRLIKLTASFRNLTYVLSFDHDMVAKAIYSNYGIEINDGYRYIEKIVNIPLKLPLLDSHGIQETLNSGIHNIMLKNQIDIESIDLNPDNHSYDNGISRFRIEIEGIEKFLETPREIVMLLNSFSVSLIALKDEVNYADLLWLELLKLKYPKVYDFLKYNPSLFIPKVFSSSIADNTQSPYKDQLEAFLKENWTIKVKEKERLFEILDKLFPFQKSLQNLLSSKTKDTLNVKSDENLSRIERRINHKEIFGIYFQFNTVGFISLKALEPLYEALSRDTQNNLLDEYLFDLVGNYDKAKLQYEFLDKLKSYNQSQENDKRRLVELLLRNLDKLIVVEDTLDNRKATPKQQLIQDIFENITSFNEDIVLDISQKFIEDLDIINLLYVRRGLYHKNFEGTVIQKLVDNKIIDHLKENYKDEAFFTKFPDFITRSILQIWNRISKEGLELYLKRQIKQTNLIEFIKCFPTWWEGSKGDYLDDFGQKEYEALAKIINPQFIYSKIIKTNSNIVNEVKSNVRGFWNKNSTSDNLDYLKQFMFWYHKLQLNEEF
;
A
#
# COMPACT_ATOMS: atom_id res chain seq x y z
N MET A 1 13.62 22.73 11.85
CA MET A 1 13.33 22.24 10.47
C MET A 1 11.89 21.79 10.37
N THR A 2 11.26 21.86 9.20
CA THR A 2 9.85 21.49 8.92
C THR A 2 9.67 19.98 8.75
N TYR A 3 8.44 19.45 8.93
CA TYR A 3 8.17 18.00 8.78
C TYR A 3 8.12 17.62 7.30
N PHE A 4 7.52 18.50 6.48
CA PHE A 4 7.58 18.44 5.03
C PHE A 4 8.61 19.43 4.50
N HIS A 5 9.29 19.04 3.43
CA HIS A 5 10.30 19.83 2.75
C HIS A 5 9.68 20.53 1.53
N SER A 6 9.89 21.84 1.41
CA SER A 6 9.42 22.62 0.27
C SER A 6 10.28 22.35 -0.96
N ASN A 7 9.67 22.36 -2.14
CA ASN A 7 10.35 22.34 -3.44
C ASN A 7 10.69 23.75 -3.95
N GLU A 8 10.43 24.79 -3.16
CA GLU A 8 10.72 26.17 -3.55
C GLU A 8 12.23 26.43 -3.67
N PRO A 9 12.67 27.25 -4.65
CA PRO A 9 14.08 27.62 -4.79
C PRO A 9 14.62 28.32 -3.55
N ILE A 10 15.82 27.92 -3.12
CA ILE A 10 16.47 28.48 -1.94
C ILE A 10 16.91 29.93 -2.23
N VAL A 11 16.73 30.81 -1.24
CA VAL A 11 17.06 32.25 -1.34
C VAL A 11 18.17 32.64 -0.35
N ARG A 12 18.29 31.92 0.77
CA ARG A 12 19.26 32.22 1.84
C ARG A 12 20.49 31.32 1.73
N VAL A 13 21.67 31.92 1.86
CA VAL A 13 22.95 31.20 1.78
C VAL A 13 23.11 30.20 2.93
N SER A 14 22.52 30.47 4.10
CA SER A 14 22.51 29.54 5.24
C SER A 14 21.72 28.25 4.98
N GLU A 15 20.91 28.22 3.92
CA GLU A 15 20.10 27.07 3.50
C GLU A 15 20.70 26.39 2.26
N ASP A 16 21.89 26.80 1.81
CA ASP A 16 22.56 26.26 0.62
C ASP A 16 23.18 24.88 0.89
N LEU A 17 22.35 23.85 0.84
CA LEU A 17 22.75 22.46 1.09
C LEU A 17 23.68 21.87 0.01
N TYR A 18 23.78 22.51 -1.16
CA TYR A 18 24.47 21.96 -2.34
C TYR A 18 25.61 22.85 -2.84
N ASN A 19 26.04 23.82 -2.04
CA ASN A 19 27.17 24.71 -2.35
C ASN A 19 27.04 25.45 -3.70
N PHE A 20 25.82 25.88 -4.06
CA PHE A 20 25.60 26.72 -5.24
C PHE A 20 26.14 28.15 -5.06
N SER A 21 26.15 28.66 -3.84
CA SER A 21 26.55 30.04 -3.50
C SER A 21 28.02 30.34 -3.84
N PRO A 22 29.01 29.50 -3.49
CA PRO A 22 30.40 29.69 -3.94
C PRO A 22 30.55 29.74 -5.45
N TYR A 23 29.85 28.87 -6.19
CA TYR A 23 29.89 28.87 -7.65
C TYR A 23 29.22 30.12 -8.24
N ALA A 24 28.08 30.53 -7.67
CA ALA A 24 27.40 31.77 -8.05
C ALA A 24 28.31 33.00 -7.84
N GLY A 25 29.11 33.02 -6.78
CA GLY A 25 30.14 34.06 -6.55
C GLY A 25 31.20 34.13 -7.66
N LYS A 26 31.69 32.99 -8.15
CA LYS A 26 32.65 32.96 -9.27
C LYS A 26 32.02 33.48 -10.58
N ILE A 27 30.78 33.07 -10.87
CA ILE A 27 30.07 33.50 -12.08
C ILE A 27 29.69 34.98 -12.02
N GLN A 28 29.36 35.51 -10.84
CA GLN A 28 29.14 36.93 -10.62
C GLN A 28 30.34 37.76 -11.09
N GLU A 29 31.57 37.34 -10.75
CA GLU A 29 32.79 38.04 -11.17
C GLU A 29 32.94 38.02 -12.70
N ALA A 30 32.63 36.90 -13.35
CA ALA A 30 32.62 36.80 -14.82
C ALA A 30 31.60 37.76 -15.46
N ILE A 31 30.40 37.86 -14.89
CA ILE A 31 29.37 38.82 -15.34
C ILE A 31 29.85 40.27 -15.13
N ARG A 32 30.51 40.58 -14.01
CA ARG A 32 31.09 41.91 -13.77
C ARG A 32 32.19 42.25 -14.76
N LYS A 33 33.12 41.33 -15.03
CA LYS A 33 34.17 41.53 -16.05
C LYS A 33 33.58 41.69 -17.45
N SER A 34 32.46 41.03 -17.74
CA SER A 34 31.74 41.22 -19.01
C SER A 34 31.22 42.66 -19.18
N ALA A 35 31.07 43.42 -18.10
CA ALA A 35 30.67 44.82 -18.14
C ALA A 35 31.75 45.78 -18.69
N LEU A 36 32.98 45.30 -18.84
CA LEU A 36 34.05 46.03 -19.54
C LEU A 36 33.80 46.15 -21.04
N SER A 37 32.96 45.28 -21.61
CA SER A 37 32.51 45.37 -23.00
C SER A 37 31.16 46.07 -23.09
N ASP A 38 30.93 46.75 -24.21
CA ASP A 38 29.62 47.33 -24.55
C ASP A 38 28.73 46.34 -25.31
N GLU A 39 29.26 45.20 -25.74
CA GLU A 39 28.53 44.23 -26.55
C GLU A 39 27.45 43.50 -25.73
N PRO A 40 26.30 43.17 -26.36
CA PRO A 40 25.29 42.30 -25.75
C PRO A 40 25.87 40.90 -25.52
N LEU A 41 25.67 40.34 -24.33
CA LEU A 41 26.14 39.00 -23.98
C LEU A 41 25.02 38.15 -23.40
N VAL A 42 25.04 36.87 -23.71
CA VAL A 42 24.06 35.88 -23.22
C VAL A 42 24.80 34.76 -22.51
N PHE A 43 24.58 34.65 -21.21
CA PHE A 43 24.97 33.50 -20.39
C PHE A 43 23.81 32.51 -20.36
N GLY A 44 24.08 31.24 -20.60
CA GLY A 44 23.10 30.16 -20.50
C GLY A 44 23.43 29.24 -19.34
N VAL A 45 22.60 29.22 -18.30
CA VAL A 45 22.70 28.33 -17.13
C VAL A 45 21.92 27.06 -17.42
N TYR A 46 22.65 25.99 -17.71
CA TYR A 46 22.12 24.69 -18.11
C TYR A 46 22.07 23.74 -16.92
N GLY A 47 20.94 23.07 -16.76
CA GLY A 47 20.74 21.98 -15.81
C GLY A 47 19.44 21.26 -16.11
N LYS A 48 19.34 19.98 -15.77
CA LYS A 48 18.10 19.21 -15.90
C LYS A 48 17.00 19.82 -15.05
N TRP A 49 15.76 19.38 -15.26
CA TRP A 49 14.69 19.68 -14.33
C TRP A 49 15.06 19.19 -12.93
N GLY A 50 15.08 20.09 -11.94
CA GLY A 50 15.34 19.75 -10.54
C GLY A 50 16.77 20.04 -10.05
N ASP A 51 17.72 20.34 -10.94
CA ASP A 51 19.15 20.56 -10.62
C ASP A 51 19.45 21.83 -9.81
N GLY A 52 18.44 22.60 -9.38
CA GLY A 52 18.65 23.83 -8.61
C GLY A 52 18.94 25.08 -9.44
N LYS A 53 18.61 25.10 -10.74
CA LYS A 53 18.68 26.27 -11.65
C LYS A 53 18.20 27.58 -11.02
N SER A 54 16.95 27.62 -10.56
CA SER A 54 16.37 28.81 -9.94
C SER A 54 17.06 29.21 -8.63
N THR A 55 17.52 28.23 -7.83
CA THR A 55 18.32 28.47 -6.61
C THR A 55 19.64 29.13 -6.96
N PHE A 56 20.37 28.59 -7.94
CA PHE A 56 21.60 29.18 -8.45
C PHE A 56 21.38 30.60 -8.98
N LEU A 57 20.32 30.83 -9.76
CA LEU A 57 19.97 32.18 -10.23
C LEU A 57 19.63 33.13 -9.07
N ASN A 58 18.97 32.66 -8.02
CA ASN A 58 18.69 33.47 -6.84
C ASN A 58 19.97 33.91 -6.13
N PHE A 59 20.92 33.00 -5.93
CA PHE A 59 22.22 33.35 -5.36
C PHE A 59 23.01 34.28 -6.27
N LEU A 60 23.06 34.01 -7.58
CA LEU A 60 23.74 34.87 -8.54
C LEU A 60 23.14 36.29 -8.56
N PHE A 61 21.80 36.37 -8.57
CA PHE A 61 21.08 37.65 -8.52
C PHE A 61 21.35 38.42 -7.23
N LYS A 62 21.40 37.71 -6.08
CA LYS A 62 21.69 38.32 -4.77
C LYS A 62 23.13 38.82 -4.70
N ASN A 63 24.07 37.97 -5.11
CA ASN A 63 25.51 38.23 -5.00
C ASN A 63 25.96 39.36 -5.93
N LEU A 64 25.32 39.56 -7.09
CA LEU A 64 25.48 40.75 -7.94
C LEU A 64 25.01 42.01 -7.19
N GLU A 65 25.83 42.55 -6.29
CA GLU A 65 25.58 43.83 -5.64
C GLU A 65 25.73 44.99 -6.62
N ALA A 66 24.96 46.05 -6.38
CA ALA A 66 24.93 47.27 -7.18
C ALA A 66 26.15 48.19 -6.95
N THR A 67 27.05 47.84 -6.05
CA THR A 67 28.21 48.64 -5.64
C THR A 67 29.28 48.65 -6.72
N SER A 68 29.63 49.87 -7.14
CA SER A 68 30.75 50.20 -8.01
C SER A 68 32.02 50.30 -7.18
N GLU A 69 32.96 49.38 -7.37
CA GLU A 69 34.37 49.72 -7.17
C GLU A 69 34.76 50.83 -8.18
N TYR A 70 35.75 51.65 -7.82
CA TYR A 70 36.27 52.71 -8.70
C TYR A 70 36.61 52.11 -10.08
N ASN A 71 36.07 52.69 -11.17
CA ASN A 71 36.18 52.24 -12.58
C ASN A 71 35.30 51.06 -13.05
N GLN A 72 34.26 50.64 -12.32
CA GLN A 72 33.30 49.62 -12.80
C GLN A 72 31.90 50.20 -13.09
N LYS A 73 31.26 49.74 -14.19
CA LYS A 73 29.86 50.11 -14.51
C LYS A 73 28.92 49.61 -13.42
N ARG A 74 27.93 50.43 -13.05
CA ARG A 74 26.86 50.02 -12.12
C ARG A 74 26.05 48.86 -12.72
N ILE A 75 25.68 47.86 -11.93
CA ILE A 75 24.82 46.76 -12.39
C ILE A 75 23.35 47.09 -12.07
N ILE A 76 22.50 47.11 -13.08
CA ILE A 76 21.03 47.15 -12.96
C ILE A 76 20.50 45.74 -13.21
N LYS A 77 19.64 45.24 -12.33
CA LYS A 77 19.16 43.84 -12.39
C LYS A 77 17.68 43.77 -12.67
N TYR A 78 17.28 42.99 -13.67
CA TYR A 78 15.89 42.70 -14.00
C TYR A 78 15.62 41.20 -13.97
N LYS A 79 14.64 40.75 -13.18
CA LYS A 79 14.11 39.37 -13.26
C LYS A 79 12.88 39.35 -14.14
N PHE A 80 12.91 38.51 -15.17
CA PHE A 80 11.82 38.27 -16.08
C PHE A 80 11.49 36.77 -16.08
N ASN A 81 10.23 36.42 -15.78
CA ASN A 81 9.75 35.05 -15.87
C ASN A 81 8.71 34.97 -17.00
N PRO A 82 9.07 34.44 -18.19
CA PRO A 82 8.18 34.37 -19.33
C PRO A 82 7.02 33.39 -19.14
N TRP A 83 7.17 32.38 -18.27
CA TRP A 83 6.12 31.38 -17.98
C TRP A 83 4.86 32.00 -17.35
N ARG A 84 4.93 33.25 -16.86
CA ARG A 84 3.77 33.99 -16.36
C ARG A 84 2.82 34.50 -17.45
N TYR A 85 3.21 34.43 -18.73
CA TYR A 85 2.48 35.06 -19.82
C TYR A 85 2.17 34.06 -20.94
N SER A 86 0.94 34.07 -21.43
CA SER A 86 0.40 33.02 -22.32
C SER A 86 0.52 33.31 -23.82
N THR A 87 1.12 34.43 -24.22
CA THR A 87 1.20 34.86 -25.64
C THR A 87 2.49 35.64 -25.90
N GLU A 88 3.05 35.52 -27.10
CA GLU A 88 4.25 36.27 -27.55
C GLU A 88 4.11 37.78 -27.32
N ASN A 89 2.98 38.37 -27.69
CA ASN A 89 2.75 39.81 -27.54
C ASN A 89 2.74 40.25 -26.07
N LYS A 90 2.11 39.48 -25.18
CA LYS A 90 2.15 39.76 -23.72
C LYS A 90 3.56 39.62 -23.17
N VAL A 91 4.31 38.59 -23.59
CA VAL A 91 5.72 38.42 -23.22
C VAL A 91 6.53 39.66 -23.63
N LEU A 92 6.38 40.15 -24.87
CA LEU A 92 7.06 41.34 -25.36
C LEU A 92 6.68 42.60 -24.57
N LEU A 93 5.39 42.83 -24.38
CA LEU A 93 4.86 43.97 -23.60
C LEU A 93 5.42 43.99 -22.18
N GLU A 94 5.29 42.87 -21.47
CA GLU A 94 5.68 42.74 -20.07
C GLU A 94 7.20 42.76 -19.90
N TYR A 95 7.94 42.23 -20.88
CA TYR A 95 9.40 42.36 -20.93
C TYR A 95 9.80 43.84 -20.93
N PHE A 96 9.31 44.63 -21.89
CA PHE A 96 9.71 46.03 -22.03
C PHE A 96 9.16 46.91 -20.90
N ASP A 97 7.91 46.70 -20.47
CA ASP A 97 7.34 47.48 -19.36
C ASP A 97 8.09 47.20 -18.04
N GLY A 98 8.38 45.93 -17.74
CA GLY A 98 9.19 45.55 -16.59
C GLY A 98 10.62 46.10 -16.67
N LEU A 99 11.24 46.07 -17.85
CA LEU A 99 12.57 46.67 -18.09
C LEU A 99 12.57 48.17 -17.78
N ILE A 100 11.58 48.90 -18.31
CA ILE A 100 11.41 50.35 -18.09
C ILE A 100 11.18 50.66 -16.61
N LYS A 101 10.33 49.88 -15.92
CA LYS A 101 10.10 50.04 -14.46
C LYS A 101 11.38 49.85 -13.66
N VAL A 102 12.16 48.80 -13.98
CA VAL A 102 13.43 48.51 -13.32
C VAL A 102 14.44 49.62 -13.55
N LEU A 103 14.60 50.10 -14.79
CA LEU A 103 15.50 51.20 -15.11
C LEU A 103 15.15 52.45 -14.29
N LYS A 104 13.87 52.86 -14.28
CA LYS A 104 13.41 54.03 -13.53
C LYS A 104 13.61 53.93 -12.02
N HIS A 105 13.48 52.72 -11.47
CA HIS A 105 13.59 52.49 -10.03
C HIS A 105 15.05 52.35 -9.58
N GLN A 106 15.91 51.74 -10.40
CA GLN A 106 17.29 51.41 -10.04
C GLN A 106 18.31 52.41 -10.57
N TYR A 107 17.93 53.37 -11.41
CA TYR A 107 18.83 54.38 -11.95
C TYR A 107 18.17 55.76 -11.99
N ASP A 108 18.88 56.77 -11.52
CA ASP A 108 18.45 58.16 -11.61
C ASP A 108 18.92 58.75 -12.93
N PHE A 109 17.96 59.03 -13.81
CA PHE A 109 18.21 59.63 -15.12
C PHE A 109 18.22 61.17 -15.08
N GLY A 110 17.95 61.78 -13.92
CA GLY A 110 17.77 63.22 -13.80
C GLY A 110 16.70 63.73 -14.79
N ASN A 111 17.06 64.73 -15.59
CA ASN A 111 16.17 65.29 -16.62
C ASN A 111 16.20 64.51 -17.94
N ASP A 112 17.17 63.61 -18.14
CA ASP A 112 17.37 62.90 -19.40
C ASP A 112 16.53 61.62 -19.48
N ASN A 113 15.28 61.78 -19.92
CA ASN A 113 14.38 60.65 -20.17
C ASN A 113 14.49 60.07 -21.59
N SER A 114 15.56 60.33 -22.33
CA SER A 114 15.74 59.88 -23.72
C SER A 114 15.68 58.36 -23.86
N LEU A 115 16.44 57.62 -23.05
CA LEU A 115 16.46 56.15 -23.07
C LEU A 115 15.07 55.55 -22.84
N ILE A 116 14.35 56.04 -21.83
CA ILE A 116 13.00 55.56 -21.50
C ILE A 116 12.03 55.86 -22.64
N ARG A 117 12.13 57.05 -23.26
CA ARG A 117 11.30 57.43 -24.41
C ARG A 117 11.59 56.56 -25.63
N ASN A 118 12.87 56.30 -25.90
CA ASN A 118 13.32 55.47 -27.02
C ASN A 118 12.89 54.01 -26.84
N LEU A 119 13.04 53.44 -25.64
CA LEU A 119 12.55 52.09 -25.32
C LEU A 119 11.02 51.96 -25.47
N LYS A 120 10.26 52.96 -25.00
CA LYS A 120 8.78 52.98 -25.21
C LYS A 120 8.40 53.08 -26.67
N GLY A 121 9.10 53.91 -27.44
CA GLY A 121 8.91 54.05 -28.88
C GLY A 121 9.19 52.74 -29.61
N TYR A 122 10.33 52.12 -29.32
CA TYR A 122 10.75 50.84 -29.88
C TYR A 122 9.77 49.70 -29.57
N ALA A 123 9.41 49.53 -28.28
CA ALA A 123 8.42 48.53 -27.87
C ALA A 123 7.11 48.68 -28.65
N LYS A 124 6.62 49.92 -28.82
CA LYS A 124 5.42 50.21 -29.60
C LYS A 124 5.57 49.85 -31.08
N THR A 125 6.73 50.10 -31.69
CA THR A 125 6.97 49.75 -33.10
C THR A 125 7.04 48.24 -33.30
N VAL A 126 7.77 47.54 -32.44
CA VAL A 126 7.89 46.07 -32.49
C VAL A 126 6.53 45.39 -32.35
N LEU A 127 5.68 45.88 -31.43
CA LEU A 127 4.33 45.35 -31.23
C LEU A 127 3.36 45.68 -32.37
N ARG A 128 3.64 46.70 -33.20
CA ARG A 128 2.86 46.93 -34.44
C ARG A 128 3.23 45.95 -35.55
N GLY A 129 4.48 45.48 -35.58
CA GLY A 129 4.97 44.54 -36.57
C GLY A 129 4.49 43.10 -36.34
N THR A 130 3.88 42.80 -35.18
CA THR A 130 3.21 41.52 -34.93
C THR A 130 1.77 41.62 -35.43
N SER A 131 1.40 40.77 -36.38
CA SER A 131 0.12 40.81 -37.10
C SER A 131 -1.07 40.45 -36.22
N PHE A 132 -1.66 41.44 -35.53
CA PHE A 132 -3.02 41.35 -34.98
C PHE A 132 -3.73 42.71 -34.90
N GLU A 133 -4.99 42.76 -35.35
CA GLU A 133 -5.93 43.84 -35.08
C GLU A 133 -6.29 43.82 -33.59
N ILE A 134 -5.92 44.86 -32.85
CA ILE A 134 -6.39 45.02 -31.48
C ILE A 134 -7.87 45.39 -31.56
N GLU A 135 -8.76 44.42 -31.30
CA GLU A 135 -10.19 44.68 -31.12
C GLU A 135 -10.38 45.77 -30.08
N LYS A 136 -11.08 46.84 -30.47
CA LYS A 136 -11.55 47.91 -29.59
C LYS A 136 -12.39 47.28 -28.48
N GLY A 137 -11.81 47.06 -27.30
CA GLY A 137 -12.56 46.55 -26.15
C GLY A 137 -11.78 45.81 -25.08
N PHE A 138 -10.46 45.63 -25.21
CA PHE A 138 -9.65 44.97 -24.18
C PHE A 138 -9.48 45.85 -22.92
N ASN A 139 -10.47 45.78 -22.02
CA ASN A 139 -10.37 46.27 -20.66
C ASN A 139 -9.39 45.37 -19.87
N LEU A 140 -8.12 45.78 -19.83
CA LEU A 140 -7.18 45.31 -18.82
C LEU A 140 -7.75 45.68 -17.44
N GLY A 141 -8.10 44.67 -16.63
CA GLY A 141 -8.73 44.80 -15.30
C GLY A 141 -7.88 45.48 -14.22
N TYR A 142 -7.26 46.62 -14.52
CA TYR A 142 -6.59 47.50 -13.56
C TYR A 142 -7.60 48.50 -12.98
N LYS A 143 -8.24 48.12 -11.88
CA LYS A 143 -8.75 49.10 -10.93
C LYS A 143 -7.53 49.70 -10.20
N TYR A 144 -7.38 51.02 -10.28
CA TYR A 144 -6.39 51.86 -9.60
C TYR A 144 -4.98 51.88 -10.19
N THR A 145 -4.74 52.73 -11.20
CA THR A 145 -3.93 53.96 -11.07
C THR A 145 -3.90 54.71 -12.41
N THR A 146 -3.94 56.03 -12.30
CA THR A 146 -4.05 57.10 -13.30
C THR A 146 -3.41 56.90 -14.70
N LYS A 147 -4.23 57.11 -15.73
CA LYS A 147 -3.95 57.68 -17.08
C LYS A 147 -2.65 57.23 -17.78
N ALA A 148 -2.70 56.08 -18.44
CA ALA A 148 -1.98 55.84 -19.70
C ALA A 148 -2.78 54.87 -20.59
N THR A 149 -3.97 55.29 -21.02
CA THR A 149 -4.67 54.65 -22.14
C THR A 149 -3.81 54.86 -23.39
N TYR A 150 -3.16 53.80 -23.86
CA TYR A 150 -2.44 53.81 -25.13
C TYR A 150 -3.43 54.05 -26.26
N ASP A 151 -3.58 55.32 -26.66
CA ASP A 151 -4.41 55.70 -27.79
C ASP A 151 -3.69 55.33 -29.10
N LEU A 152 -3.98 54.13 -29.58
CA LEU A 152 -3.42 53.55 -30.80
C LEU A 152 -3.97 54.21 -32.08
N ASN A 153 -5.01 55.05 -31.98
CA ASN A 153 -5.60 55.72 -33.16
C ASN A 153 -4.78 56.94 -33.63
N LYS A 154 -4.02 57.60 -32.74
CA LYS A 154 -3.19 58.77 -33.09
C LYS A 154 -1.92 58.44 -33.90
N VAL A 155 -1.82 57.20 -34.36
CA VAL A 155 -0.57 56.54 -34.74
C VAL A 155 -0.62 56.00 -36.18
N PHE A 156 -1.82 55.70 -36.69
CA PHE A 156 -2.04 55.23 -38.05
C PHE A 156 -1.71 56.27 -39.14
N ASN A 157 -1.43 57.53 -38.77
CA ASN A 157 -1.25 58.64 -39.71
C ASN A 157 0.19 59.17 -39.85
N ASP A 158 1.20 58.56 -39.23
CA ASP A 158 2.56 59.12 -39.24
C ASP A 158 3.45 58.47 -40.31
N LYS A 159 3.53 59.11 -41.49
CA LYS A 159 4.36 58.69 -42.65
C LYS A 159 5.87 58.89 -42.43
N ASN A 160 6.29 59.39 -41.25
CA ASN A 160 7.69 59.62 -40.86
C ASN A 160 8.21 58.66 -39.77
N SER A 161 7.64 57.45 -39.65
CA SER A 161 8.09 56.51 -38.62
C SER A 161 9.49 55.96 -38.92
N LYS A 162 10.46 56.29 -38.05
CA LYS A 162 11.83 55.73 -38.04
C LYS A 162 11.82 54.20 -38.15
N SER A 163 12.81 53.65 -38.84
CA SER A 163 12.98 52.18 -38.96
C SER A 163 13.28 51.52 -37.61
N ILE A 164 13.08 50.19 -37.52
CA ILE A 164 13.39 49.43 -36.29
C ILE A 164 14.90 49.49 -36.00
N GLU A 165 15.72 49.46 -37.04
CA GLU A 165 17.17 49.57 -36.97
C GLU A 165 17.62 50.95 -36.46
N GLU A 166 16.98 52.03 -36.92
CA GLU A 166 17.24 53.39 -36.42
C GLU A 166 16.87 53.53 -34.94
N GLN A 167 15.67 53.07 -34.55
CA GLN A 167 15.23 53.13 -33.16
C GLN A 167 16.14 52.29 -32.24
N LYS A 168 16.59 51.13 -32.71
CA LYS A 168 17.57 50.30 -32.00
C LYS A 168 18.91 51.02 -31.83
N SER A 169 19.40 51.68 -32.88
CA SER A 169 20.64 52.48 -32.83
C SER A 169 20.53 53.65 -31.84
N GLU A 170 19.36 54.29 -31.74
CA GLU A 170 19.11 55.35 -30.75
C GLU A 170 19.13 54.83 -29.32
N ILE A 171 18.57 53.64 -29.07
CA ILE A 171 18.64 52.98 -27.77
C ILE A 171 20.10 52.65 -27.42
N ASP A 172 20.86 52.09 -28.37
CA ASP A 172 22.28 51.76 -28.16
C ASP A 172 23.12 53.00 -27.84
N ASN A 173 22.89 54.10 -28.56
CA ASN A 173 23.59 55.36 -28.29
C ASN A 173 23.19 55.94 -26.93
N SER A 174 21.91 55.83 -26.55
CA SER A 174 21.44 56.26 -25.21
C SER A 174 22.08 55.41 -24.11
N LEU A 175 22.15 54.09 -24.29
CA LEU A 175 22.75 53.15 -23.32
C LEU A 175 24.26 53.36 -23.14
N LYS A 176 24.97 53.86 -24.15
CA LYS A 176 26.40 54.23 -24.05
C LYS A 176 26.66 55.46 -23.17
N GLN A 177 25.70 56.37 -23.08
CA GLN A 177 25.85 57.62 -22.31
C GLN A 177 25.78 57.37 -20.80
N PHE A 178 25.19 56.26 -20.38
CA PHE A 178 25.04 55.92 -18.97
C PHE A 178 26.09 54.90 -18.51
N ASN A 179 26.65 55.12 -17.33
CA ASN A 179 27.67 54.25 -16.72
C ASN A 179 27.05 53.04 -15.98
N PHE A 180 26.20 52.27 -16.67
CA PHE A 180 25.62 51.03 -16.13
C PHE A 180 25.60 49.90 -17.14
N ARG A 181 25.49 48.66 -16.64
CA ARG A 181 25.17 47.46 -17.42
C ARG A 181 23.88 46.84 -16.89
N LEU A 182 22.99 46.52 -17.81
CA LEU A 182 21.69 45.92 -17.51
C LEU A 182 21.81 44.39 -17.60
N VAL A 183 21.50 43.70 -16.51
CA VAL A 183 21.56 42.23 -16.44
C VAL A 183 20.14 41.69 -16.27
N VAL A 184 19.66 40.99 -17.29
CA VAL A 184 18.32 40.42 -17.36
C VAL A 184 18.38 38.92 -17.10
N PHE A 185 17.75 38.50 -16.01
CA PHE A 185 17.60 37.11 -15.60
C PHE A 185 16.30 36.57 -16.19
N VAL A 186 16.40 35.50 -16.97
CA VAL A 186 15.26 34.80 -17.57
C VAL A 186 15.27 33.36 -17.07
N ASP A 187 14.23 32.98 -16.32
CA ASP A 187 14.10 31.65 -15.70
C ASP A 187 12.87 30.90 -16.24
N ASP A 188 12.74 29.60 -15.95
CA ASP A 188 11.62 28.73 -16.34
C ASP A 188 11.31 28.67 -17.85
N ILE A 189 12.31 28.89 -18.71
CA ILE A 189 12.12 28.83 -20.19
C ILE A 189 11.71 27.40 -20.60
N ASP A 190 12.23 26.38 -19.93
CA ASP A 190 11.91 24.96 -20.16
C ASP A 190 10.47 24.57 -19.79
N ARG A 191 9.69 25.46 -19.16
CA ARG A 191 8.24 25.26 -18.90
C ARG A 191 7.33 25.82 -19.99
N LEU A 192 7.89 26.59 -20.91
CA LEU A 192 7.15 27.18 -22.01
C LEU A 192 6.81 26.14 -23.06
N ASN A 193 5.75 26.39 -23.82
CA ASN A 193 5.45 25.55 -24.98
C ASN A 193 6.47 25.79 -26.11
N LYS A 194 6.50 24.90 -27.11
CA LYS A 194 7.50 24.92 -28.19
C LYS A 194 7.60 26.26 -28.92
N ASN A 195 6.46 26.89 -29.20
CA ASN A 195 6.40 28.17 -29.91
C ASN A 195 6.85 29.32 -29.01
N GLU A 196 6.45 29.31 -27.74
CA GLU A 196 6.89 30.29 -26.75
C GLU A 196 8.41 30.25 -26.53
N ILE A 197 9.02 29.06 -26.44
CA ILE A 197 10.47 28.89 -26.36
C ILE A 197 11.14 29.61 -27.53
N TYR A 198 10.73 29.30 -28.76
CA TYR A 198 11.27 29.93 -29.96
C TYR A 198 11.13 31.46 -29.92
N ASN A 199 9.96 31.95 -29.51
CA ASN A 199 9.66 33.38 -29.43
C ASN A 199 10.53 34.09 -28.39
N ILE A 200 10.84 33.46 -27.26
CA ILE A 200 11.77 34.00 -26.26
C ILE A 200 13.19 34.11 -26.82
N PHE A 201 13.69 33.06 -27.48
CA PHE A 201 15.02 33.10 -28.09
C PHE A 201 15.11 34.12 -29.23
N ARG A 202 14.04 34.27 -30.03
CA ARG A 202 13.91 35.30 -31.07
C ARG A 202 13.90 36.70 -30.45
N LEU A 203 13.15 36.91 -29.38
CA LEU A 203 13.14 38.17 -28.62
C LEU A 203 14.55 38.53 -28.15
N ILE A 204 15.26 37.61 -27.52
CA ILE A 204 16.61 37.85 -26.99
C ILE A 204 17.60 38.17 -28.12
N LYS A 205 17.55 37.43 -29.23
CA LYS A 205 18.55 37.57 -30.31
C LYS A 205 18.28 38.75 -31.23
N LEU A 206 17.04 38.97 -31.65
CA LEU A 206 16.68 39.92 -32.72
C LEU A 206 16.09 41.22 -32.18
N THR A 207 15.22 41.14 -31.18
CA THR A 207 14.39 42.27 -30.73
C THR A 207 15.04 43.05 -29.59
N ALA A 208 15.46 42.38 -28.53
CA ALA A 208 15.99 42.99 -27.30
C ALA A 208 17.48 42.72 -27.14
N SER A 209 18.25 42.94 -28.21
CA SER A 209 19.71 42.80 -28.23
C SER A 209 20.34 44.19 -28.33
N PHE A 210 20.49 44.86 -27.19
CA PHE A 210 21.02 46.22 -27.07
C PHE A 210 22.43 46.22 -26.46
N ARG A 211 23.22 47.26 -26.73
CA ARG A 211 24.51 47.47 -26.06
C ARG A 211 24.33 47.62 -24.55
N ASN A 212 25.37 47.27 -23.78
CA ASN A 212 25.34 47.26 -22.31
C ASN A 212 24.26 46.35 -21.70
N LEU A 213 23.82 45.32 -22.43
CA LEU A 213 22.85 44.33 -21.97
C LEU A 213 23.50 42.95 -21.79
N THR A 214 23.29 42.32 -20.65
CA THR A 214 23.61 40.90 -20.41
C THR A 214 22.33 40.15 -20.13
N TYR A 215 22.16 38.99 -20.77
CA TYR A 215 21.18 38.00 -20.39
C TYR A 215 21.81 36.89 -19.57
N VAL A 216 21.08 36.41 -18.56
CA VAL A 216 21.33 35.15 -17.87
C VAL A 216 20.07 34.31 -18.03
N LEU A 217 20.13 33.37 -18.97
CA LEU A 217 19.02 32.46 -19.29
C LEU A 217 19.21 31.18 -18.50
N SER A 218 18.15 30.63 -17.92
CA SER A 218 18.20 29.31 -17.30
C SER A 218 17.15 28.37 -17.86
N PHE A 219 17.60 27.18 -18.26
CA PHE A 219 16.77 26.17 -18.89
C PHE A 219 17.43 24.79 -18.92
N ASP A 220 16.61 23.74 -19.13
CA ASP A 220 17.09 22.42 -19.52
C ASP A 220 17.50 22.41 -20.99
N HIS A 221 18.81 22.26 -21.23
CA HIS A 221 19.44 22.32 -22.54
C HIS A 221 18.87 21.28 -23.52
N ASP A 222 18.58 20.08 -23.04
CA ASP A 222 18.06 18.99 -23.88
C ASP A 222 16.57 19.19 -24.18
N MET A 223 15.78 19.62 -23.20
CA MET A 223 14.35 19.92 -23.41
C MET A 223 14.17 21.08 -24.40
N VAL A 224 14.94 22.15 -24.25
CA VAL A 224 14.86 23.32 -25.13
C VAL A 224 15.35 22.98 -26.54
N ALA A 225 16.47 22.25 -26.68
CA ALA A 225 16.93 21.78 -27.98
C ALA A 225 15.88 20.88 -28.65
N LYS A 226 15.20 20.01 -27.87
CA LYS A 226 14.09 19.19 -28.32
C LYS A 226 12.91 20.00 -28.85
N ALA A 227 12.52 21.03 -28.11
CA ALA A 227 11.44 21.92 -28.52
C ALA A 227 11.75 22.64 -29.83
N ILE A 228 12.98 23.16 -29.96
CA ILE A 228 13.42 23.92 -31.14
C ILE A 228 13.53 23.03 -32.39
N TYR A 229 14.15 21.84 -32.31
CA TYR A 229 14.23 20.97 -33.49
C TYR A 229 12.84 20.57 -33.97
N SER A 230 11.90 20.30 -33.06
CA SER A 230 10.59 19.77 -33.46
C SER A 230 9.75 20.74 -34.29
N ASN A 231 10.10 22.03 -34.33
CA ASN A 231 9.45 23.03 -35.16
C ASN A 231 10.16 23.27 -36.51
N TYR A 232 11.47 23.04 -36.64
CA TYR A 232 12.26 23.48 -37.83
C TYR A 232 13.51 22.64 -38.18
N GLY A 233 13.95 21.72 -37.33
CA GLY A 233 15.17 20.92 -37.51
C GLY A 233 14.89 19.54 -38.08
N ILE A 234 15.90 18.92 -38.69
CA ILE A 234 15.86 17.53 -39.15
C ILE A 234 16.36 16.61 -38.03
N GLU A 235 17.33 17.09 -37.25
CA GLU A 235 17.94 16.36 -36.13
C GLU A 235 17.94 17.19 -34.84
N ILE A 236 18.01 16.51 -33.69
CA ILE A 236 18.13 17.17 -32.38
C ILE A 236 19.35 18.10 -32.29
N ASN A 237 20.43 17.77 -33.02
CA ASN A 237 21.64 18.58 -33.10
C ASN A 237 21.40 19.97 -33.69
N ASP A 238 20.39 20.15 -34.54
CA ASP A 238 20.02 21.46 -35.06
C ASP A 238 19.50 22.38 -33.95
N GLY A 239 18.78 21.81 -32.97
CA GLY A 239 18.33 22.52 -31.78
C GLY A 239 19.49 23.03 -30.93
N TYR A 240 20.50 22.19 -30.68
CA TYR A 240 21.72 22.60 -29.96
C TYR A 240 22.48 23.70 -30.70
N ARG A 241 22.69 23.54 -32.01
CA ARG A 241 23.34 24.55 -32.86
C ARG A 241 22.58 25.88 -32.89
N TYR A 242 21.25 25.84 -32.81
CA TYR A 242 20.44 27.05 -32.71
C TYR A 242 20.71 27.79 -31.39
N ILE A 243 20.77 27.07 -30.27
CA ILE A 243 21.07 27.63 -28.94
C ILE A 243 22.47 28.26 -28.94
N GLU A 244 23.48 27.60 -29.52
CA GLU A 244 24.86 28.11 -29.63
C GLU A 244 24.97 29.45 -30.37
N LYS A 245 24.06 29.73 -31.33
CA LYS A 245 24.03 31.03 -32.03
C LYS A 245 23.54 32.18 -31.13
N ILE A 246 22.88 31.86 -30.02
CA ILE A 246 22.26 32.84 -29.12
C ILE A 246 23.02 32.94 -27.81
N VAL A 247 23.36 31.80 -27.19
CA VAL A 247 24.11 31.75 -25.94
C VAL A 247 25.60 31.89 -26.23
N ASN A 248 26.18 32.99 -25.78
CA ASN A 248 27.61 33.25 -25.92
C ASN A 248 28.45 32.46 -24.92
N ILE A 249 27.95 32.32 -23.69
CA ILE A 249 28.69 31.73 -22.57
C ILE A 249 27.82 30.62 -21.95
N PRO A 250 28.04 29.35 -22.33
CA PRO A 250 27.33 28.23 -21.73
C PRO A 250 27.93 27.91 -20.35
N LEU A 251 27.10 27.92 -19.31
CA LEU A 251 27.40 27.57 -17.94
C LEU A 251 26.61 26.31 -17.58
N LYS A 252 27.29 25.19 -17.39
CA LYS A 252 26.64 23.98 -16.85
C LYS A 252 26.69 24.05 -15.33
N LEU A 253 25.56 23.79 -14.68
CA LEU A 253 25.55 23.63 -13.24
C LEU A 253 26.47 22.46 -12.85
N PRO A 254 27.22 22.59 -11.73
CA PRO A 254 28.04 21.50 -11.24
C PRO A 254 27.14 20.33 -10.83
N LEU A 255 27.66 19.11 -10.98
CA LEU A 255 27.04 17.94 -10.39
C LEU A 255 27.00 18.10 -8.88
N LEU A 256 25.93 17.59 -8.26
CA LEU A 256 25.88 17.52 -6.81
C LEU A 256 27.02 16.65 -6.29
N ASP A 257 27.68 17.14 -5.25
CA ASP A 257 28.67 16.34 -4.52
C ASP A 257 27.96 15.18 -3.81
N SER A 258 28.52 13.97 -3.89
CA SER A 258 27.93 12.77 -3.30
C SER A 258 27.82 12.90 -1.77
N HIS A 259 28.79 13.58 -1.14
CA HIS A 259 28.73 13.87 0.30
C HIS A 259 27.54 14.78 0.63
N GLY A 260 27.30 15.84 -0.15
CA GLY A 260 26.17 16.76 0.06
C GLY A 260 24.80 16.08 -0.09
N ILE A 261 24.67 15.14 -1.04
CA ILE A 261 23.46 14.31 -1.18
C ILE A 261 23.26 13.47 0.09
N GLN A 262 24.31 12.76 0.51
CA GLN A 262 24.25 11.86 1.65
C GLN A 262 23.94 12.60 2.95
N GLU A 263 24.58 13.74 3.19
CA GLU A 263 24.36 14.59 4.37
C GLU A 263 22.93 15.13 4.40
N THR A 264 22.42 15.63 3.27
CA THR A 264 21.04 16.14 3.17
C THR A 264 20.01 15.04 3.39
N LEU A 265 20.21 13.87 2.77
CA LEU A 265 19.34 12.72 2.91
C LEU A 265 19.32 12.23 4.37
N ASN A 266 20.49 12.00 4.96
CA ASN A 266 20.61 11.51 6.34
C ASN A 266 20.02 12.47 7.35
N SER A 267 20.28 13.78 7.18
CA SER A 267 19.69 14.81 8.03
C SER A 267 18.18 14.86 7.88
N GLY A 268 17.66 14.73 6.65
CA GLY A 268 16.22 14.64 6.38
C GLY A 268 15.57 13.44 7.07
N ILE A 269 16.13 12.24 6.88
CA ILE A 269 15.65 11.00 7.50
C ILE A 269 15.67 11.13 9.02
N HIS A 270 16.78 11.58 9.60
CA HIS A 270 16.90 11.75 11.06
C HIS A 270 15.83 12.68 11.63
N ASN A 271 15.58 13.82 10.98
CA ASN A 271 14.53 14.75 11.39
C ASN A 271 13.12 14.13 11.29
N ILE A 272 12.84 13.34 10.25
CA ILE A 272 11.55 12.66 10.08
C ILE A 272 11.35 11.62 11.20
N MET A 273 12.38 10.81 11.48
CA MET A 273 12.32 9.78 12.52
C MET A 273 12.10 10.41 13.91
N LEU A 274 12.89 11.42 14.28
CA LEU A 274 12.74 12.13 15.55
C LEU A 274 11.33 12.70 15.75
N LYS A 275 10.73 13.29 14.70
CA LYS A 275 9.38 13.86 14.80
C LYS A 275 8.29 12.81 14.92
N ASN A 276 8.54 11.60 14.48
CA ASN A 276 7.65 10.45 14.69
C ASN A 276 7.91 9.74 16.03
N GLN A 277 8.77 10.31 16.89
CA GLN A 277 9.19 9.74 18.18
C GLN A 277 9.92 8.40 17.99
N ILE A 278 10.62 8.26 16.88
CA ILE A 278 11.44 7.09 16.55
C ILE A 278 12.88 7.46 16.85
N ASP A 279 13.46 6.82 17.87
CA ASP A 279 14.87 6.97 18.19
C ASP A 279 15.70 5.97 17.38
N ILE A 280 16.46 6.50 16.42
CA ILE A 280 17.34 5.69 15.57
C ILE A 280 18.40 4.97 16.41
N GLU A 281 18.91 5.60 17.48
CA GLU A 281 19.93 4.99 18.33
C GLU A 281 19.39 3.77 19.09
N SER A 282 18.14 3.83 19.56
CA SER A 282 17.46 2.68 20.18
C SER A 282 17.26 1.50 19.21
N ILE A 283 16.96 1.75 17.93
CA ILE A 283 16.85 0.71 16.89
C ILE A 283 18.20 0.02 16.68
N ASP A 284 19.27 0.81 16.76
CA ASP A 284 20.63 0.41 16.45
C ASP A 284 21.34 -0.31 17.62
N LEU A 285 20.85 -0.13 18.85
CA LEU A 285 21.48 -0.62 20.09
C LEU A 285 20.66 -1.72 20.80
N ASN A 286 19.53 -2.16 20.24
CA ASN A 286 18.63 -3.10 20.91
C ASN A 286 19.30 -4.49 21.10
N PRO A 287 19.53 -4.98 22.34
CA PRO A 287 20.21 -6.26 22.61
C PRO A 287 19.39 -7.50 22.23
N ASP A 288 18.07 -7.36 22.09
CA ASP A 288 17.14 -8.44 21.71
C ASP A 288 17.06 -8.64 20.18
N ASN A 289 17.60 -7.71 19.39
CA ASN A 289 17.87 -7.94 17.98
C ASN A 289 19.14 -8.78 17.90
N HIS A 290 19.04 -10.01 17.38
CA HIS A 290 20.15 -10.94 17.15
C HIS A 290 21.47 -10.20 16.91
N SER A 291 22.40 -10.40 17.83
CA SER A 291 23.61 -9.61 17.98
C SER A 291 24.40 -9.48 16.67
N TYR A 292 24.47 -8.26 16.14
CA TYR A 292 25.67 -7.85 15.42
C TYR A 292 26.83 -7.92 16.40
N ASP A 293 27.80 -8.77 16.13
CA ASP A 293 29.00 -8.98 16.95
C ASP A 293 29.89 -7.71 17.13
N ASN A 294 29.44 -6.52 16.72
CA ASN A 294 30.28 -5.31 16.65
C ASN A 294 29.55 -3.95 16.85
N GLY A 295 28.32 -3.89 17.38
CA GLY A 295 27.69 -2.61 17.76
C GLY A 295 27.48 -1.61 16.60
N ILE A 296 26.95 -2.06 15.46
CA ILE A 296 26.72 -1.23 14.27
C ILE A 296 25.21 -1.04 14.03
N SER A 297 24.83 0.20 13.72
CA SER A 297 23.49 0.64 13.33
C SER A 297 22.89 -0.14 12.15
N ARG A 298 21.91 -1.01 12.45
CA ARG A 298 21.25 -1.85 11.43
C ARG A 298 20.44 -1.02 10.44
N PHE A 299 19.70 -0.01 10.93
CA PHE A 299 18.92 0.85 10.03
C PHE A 299 19.83 1.61 9.05
N ARG A 300 20.95 2.18 9.53
CA ARG A 300 21.87 2.95 8.65
C ARG A 300 22.56 2.07 7.62
N ILE A 301 22.95 0.84 7.98
CA ILE A 301 23.51 -0.14 7.02
C ILE A 301 22.45 -0.49 5.96
N GLU A 302 21.22 -0.73 6.38
CA GLU A 302 20.17 -1.20 5.47
C GLU A 302 19.78 -0.14 4.43
N ILE A 303 19.81 1.15 4.80
CA ILE A 303 19.55 2.26 3.88
C ILE A 303 20.79 2.71 3.09
N GLU A 304 21.96 2.13 3.34
CA GLU A 304 23.20 2.49 2.65
C GLU A 304 23.08 2.23 1.14
N GLY A 305 23.43 3.24 0.34
CA GLY A 305 23.39 3.18 -1.12
C GLY A 305 22.18 3.86 -1.73
N ILE A 306 21.17 4.28 -0.94
CA ILE A 306 20.01 5.03 -1.46
C ILE A 306 20.44 6.31 -2.19
N GLU A 307 21.48 6.99 -1.70
CA GLU A 307 22.01 8.21 -2.29
C GLU A 307 22.45 8.03 -3.74
N LYS A 308 22.86 6.82 -4.15
CA LYS A 308 23.32 6.51 -5.52
C LYS A 308 22.21 6.58 -6.57
N PHE A 309 20.96 6.53 -6.13
CA PHE A 309 19.78 6.58 -6.98
C PHE A 309 19.24 8.00 -7.14
N LEU A 310 19.71 8.97 -6.34
CA LEU A 310 19.24 10.34 -6.33
C LEU A 310 20.20 11.23 -7.12
N GLU A 311 19.73 11.82 -8.21
CA GLU A 311 20.56 12.64 -9.11
C GLU A 311 20.31 14.14 -8.92
N THR A 312 19.14 14.53 -8.39
CA THR A 312 18.77 15.95 -8.23
C THR A 312 18.31 16.27 -6.80
N PRO A 313 18.49 17.51 -6.32
CA PRO A 313 17.94 17.98 -5.05
C PRO A 313 16.44 17.68 -4.87
N ARG A 314 15.67 17.83 -5.95
CA ARG A 314 14.23 17.62 -5.93
C ARG A 314 13.87 16.17 -5.64
N GLU A 315 14.61 15.22 -6.17
CA GLU A 315 14.37 13.80 -5.92
C GLU A 315 14.56 13.45 -4.44
N ILE A 316 15.57 14.04 -3.78
CA ILE A 316 15.80 13.89 -2.34
C ILE A 316 14.58 14.41 -1.56
N VAL A 317 14.12 15.62 -1.86
CA VAL A 317 12.93 16.22 -1.23
C VAL A 317 11.67 15.38 -1.47
N MET A 318 11.48 14.87 -2.69
CA MET A 318 10.34 14.02 -3.02
C MET A 318 10.36 12.69 -2.27
N LEU A 319 11.52 12.02 -2.18
CA LEU A 319 11.68 10.79 -1.40
C LEU A 319 11.38 11.04 0.08
N LEU A 320 11.98 12.08 0.67
CA LEU A 320 11.77 12.45 2.07
C LEU A 320 10.29 12.74 2.37
N ASN A 321 9.62 13.50 1.50
CA ASN A 321 8.20 13.80 1.66
C ASN A 321 7.32 12.54 1.53
N SER A 322 7.61 11.68 0.55
CA SER A 322 6.87 10.43 0.36
C SER A 322 7.03 9.50 1.56
N PHE A 323 8.28 9.32 2.03
CA PHE A 323 8.59 8.59 3.25
C PHE A 323 7.92 9.18 4.49
N SER A 324 7.92 10.50 4.63
CA SER A 324 7.26 11.20 5.75
C SER A 324 5.76 10.90 5.84
N VAL A 325 5.07 10.82 4.69
CA VAL A 325 3.63 10.49 4.64
C VAL A 325 3.41 9.03 5.00
N SER A 326 4.16 8.11 4.38
CA SER A 326 3.99 6.68 4.61
C SER A 326 4.33 6.29 6.05
N LEU A 327 5.36 6.92 6.64
CA LEU A 327 5.75 6.67 8.02
C LEU A 327 4.67 7.08 9.03
N ILE A 328 3.95 8.19 8.82
CA ILE A 328 2.82 8.58 9.70
C ILE A 328 1.79 7.46 9.76
N ALA A 329 1.47 6.87 8.60
CA ALA A 329 0.42 5.86 8.49
C ALA A 329 0.87 4.48 9.00
N LEU A 330 2.16 4.15 8.84
CA LEU A 330 2.63 2.76 8.94
C LEU A 330 3.71 2.51 10.00
N LYS A 331 4.19 3.54 10.72
CA LYS A 331 5.35 3.42 11.62
C LYS A 331 5.28 2.24 12.60
N ASP A 332 4.09 1.88 13.05
CA ASP A 332 3.88 0.82 14.05
C ASP A 332 3.67 -0.56 13.42
N GLU A 333 3.79 -0.72 12.10
CA GLU A 333 3.35 -1.92 11.38
C GLU A 333 4.35 -2.40 10.32
N VAL A 334 5.35 -1.59 9.98
CA VAL A 334 6.32 -1.89 8.93
C VAL A 334 7.75 -1.62 9.37
N ASN A 335 8.69 -2.26 8.67
CA ASN A 335 10.10 -1.94 8.79
C ASN A 335 10.44 -0.61 8.08
N TYR A 336 11.16 0.26 8.76
CA TYR A 336 11.48 1.59 8.24
C TYR A 336 12.44 1.59 7.04
N ALA A 337 13.41 0.67 7.01
CA ALA A 337 14.37 0.59 5.91
C ALA A 337 13.68 0.07 4.64
N ASP A 338 12.89 -1.00 4.76
CA ASP A 338 12.09 -1.53 3.65
C ASP A 338 11.10 -0.47 3.15
N LEU A 339 10.47 0.30 4.05
CA LEU A 339 9.57 1.37 3.67
C LEU A 339 10.29 2.45 2.84
N LEU A 340 11.49 2.86 3.26
CA LEU A 340 12.26 3.87 2.54
C LEU A 340 12.70 3.37 1.15
N TRP A 341 13.15 2.11 1.03
CA TRP A 341 13.47 1.49 -0.26
C TRP A 341 12.23 1.35 -1.16
N LEU A 342 11.06 1.05 -0.58
CA LEU A 342 9.81 0.96 -1.30
C LEU A 342 9.36 2.34 -1.83
N GLU A 343 9.52 3.40 -1.04
CA GLU A 343 9.26 4.78 -1.47
C GLU A 343 10.23 5.24 -2.57
N LEU A 344 11.49 4.80 -2.52
CA LEU A 344 12.44 5.00 -3.62
C LEU A 344 12.01 4.26 -4.89
N LEU A 345 11.57 3.01 -4.77
CA LEU A 345 11.05 2.22 -5.89
C LEU A 345 9.83 2.90 -6.52
N LYS A 346 8.90 3.41 -5.69
CA LYS A 346 7.71 4.15 -6.14
C LYS A 346 8.09 5.44 -6.88
N LEU A 347 9.11 6.16 -6.41
CA LEU A 347 9.60 7.38 -7.04
C LEU A 347 10.27 7.11 -8.40
N LYS A 348 11.13 6.09 -8.48
CA LYS A 348 11.98 5.83 -9.66
C LYS A 348 11.33 4.90 -10.69
N TYR A 349 10.55 3.93 -10.23
CA TYR A 349 10.00 2.83 -11.03
C TYR A 349 8.52 2.57 -10.67
N PRO A 350 7.61 3.55 -10.87
CA PRO A 350 6.21 3.45 -10.42
C PRO A 350 5.48 2.24 -11.02
N LYS A 351 5.74 1.90 -12.29
CA LYS A 351 5.17 0.70 -12.93
C LYS A 351 5.59 -0.60 -12.24
N VAL A 352 6.82 -0.67 -11.73
CA VAL A 352 7.32 -1.86 -11.02
C VAL A 352 6.77 -1.91 -9.61
N TYR A 353 6.63 -0.76 -8.94
CA TYR A 353 5.91 -0.66 -7.68
C TYR A 353 4.47 -1.19 -7.81
N ASP A 354 3.74 -0.80 -8.86
CA ASP A 354 2.39 -1.31 -9.14
C ASP A 354 2.41 -2.82 -9.44
N PHE A 355 3.35 -3.28 -10.27
CA PHE A 355 3.50 -4.71 -10.56
C PHE A 355 3.72 -5.53 -9.28
N LEU A 356 4.58 -5.05 -8.39
CA LEU A 356 4.85 -5.68 -7.10
C LEU A 356 3.57 -5.75 -6.25
N LYS A 357 2.84 -4.63 -6.13
CA LYS A 357 1.59 -4.55 -5.37
C LYS A 357 0.54 -5.58 -5.83
N TYR A 358 0.40 -5.80 -7.14
CA TYR A 358 -0.62 -6.70 -7.69
C TYR A 358 -0.16 -8.16 -7.84
N ASN A 359 1.12 -8.46 -7.58
CA ASN A 359 1.67 -9.81 -7.73
C ASN A 359 2.43 -10.27 -6.47
N PRO A 360 1.83 -10.24 -5.27
CA PRO A 360 2.50 -10.57 -4.00
C PRO A 360 3.12 -11.96 -3.98
N SER A 361 2.46 -12.95 -4.61
CA SER A 361 2.90 -14.35 -4.66
C SER A 361 4.23 -14.57 -5.38
N LEU A 362 4.70 -13.57 -6.15
CA LEU A 362 6.00 -13.59 -6.82
C LEU A 362 7.14 -13.13 -5.91
N PHE A 363 6.84 -12.33 -4.89
CA PHE A 363 7.82 -11.68 -4.01
C PHE A 363 7.78 -12.17 -2.57
N ILE A 364 6.83 -13.04 -2.21
CA ILE A 364 6.76 -13.68 -0.90
C ILE A 364 7.33 -15.11 -1.02
N PRO A 365 8.32 -15.50 -0.19
CA PRO A 365 8.85 -16.86 -0.20
C PRO A 365 7.76 -17.90 0.10
N LYS A 366 7.68 -18.98 -0.69
CA LYS A 366 6.75 -20.09 -0.42
C LYS A 366 7.22 -21.00 0.74
N VAL A 367 8.53 -21.04 0.99
CA VAL A 367 9.18 -21.77 2.08
C VAL A 367 10.37 -20.93 2.54
N PHE A 368 10.42 -20.60 3.84
CA PHE A 368 11.60 -20.04 4.48
C PHE A 368 12.53 -21.20 4.88
N SER A 369 13.53 -21.54 4.06
CA SER A 369 14.51 -22.58 4.39
C SER A 369 15.87 -21.97 4.74
N SER A 370 16.46 -22.42 5.84
CA SER A 370 17.84 -22.08 6.24
C SER A 370 18.90 -22.63 5.27
N SER A 371 18.54 -23.63 4.46
CA SER A 371 19.29 -24.08 3.31
C SER A 371 18.65 -23.55 2.03
N ILE A 372 19.21 -22.48 1.47
CA ILE A 372 18.92 -22.04 0.10
C ILE A 372 19.67 -23.00 -0.85
N ALA A 373 19.19 -24.24 -0.93
CA ALA A 373 19.74 -25.25 -1.83
C ALA A 373 19.02 -25.20 -3.20
N ASP A 374 19.80 -24.83 -4.22
CA ASP A 374 19.72 -25.34 -5.60
C ASP A 374 18.45 -25.16 -6.46
N ASN A 375 17.67 -24.09 -6.31
CA ASN A 375 16.84 -23.63 -7.43
C ASN A 375 17.56 -22.54 -8.24
N THR A 376 18.17 -22.98 -9.33
CA THR A 376 18.96 -22.19 -10.30
C THR A 376 18.15 -21.19 -11.12
N GLN A 377 16.82 -21.14 -10.96
CA GLN A 377 15.96 -20.09 -11.52
C GLN A 377 14.91 -19.72 -10.50
N SER A 378 14.91 -18.45 -10.10
CA SER A 378 13.75 -17.85 -9.46
C SER A 378 12.63 -17.77 -10.51
N PRO A 379 11.49 -18.45 -10.34
CA PRO A 379 10.41 -18.48 -11.33
C PRO A 379 9.74 -17.12 -11.55
N TYR A 380 9.94 -16.16 -10.63
CA TYR A 380 9.41 -14.80 -10.77
C TYR A 380 10.33 -13.87 -11.56
N LYS A 381 11.64 -14.15 -11.65
CA LYS A 381 12.57 -13.32 -12.44
C LYS A 381 12.17 -13.29 -13.90
N ASP A 382 11.77 -14.43 -14.47
CA ASP A 382 11.35 -14.50 -15.86
C ASP A 382 10.07 -13.71 -16.12
N GLN A 383 9.10 -13.73 -15.18
CA GLN A 383 7.87 -12.95 -15.29
C GLN A 383 8.11 -11.45 -15.15
N LEU A 384 8.98 -11.05 -14.21
CA LEU A 384 9.39 -9.66 -14.07
C LEU A 384 10.17 -9.20 -15.32
N GLU A 385 11.10 -10.01 -15.83
CA GLU A 385 11.83 -9.70 -17.05
C GLU A 385 10.93 -9.62 -18.28
N ALA A 386 9.91 -10.48 -18.39
CA ALA A 386 8.89 -10.40 -19.42
C ALA A 386 8.09 -9.10 -19.32
N PHE A 387 7.59 -8.77 -18.11
CA PHE A 387 6.88 -7.51 -17.85
C PHE A 387 7.74 -6.29 -18.22
N LEU A 388 9.01 -6.30 -17.82
CA LEU A 388 9.97 -5.23 -18.12
C LEU A 388 10.22 -5.12 -19.63
N LYS A 389 10.38 -6.23 -20.36
CA LYS A 389 10.55 -6.23 -21.83
C LYS A 389 9.33 -5.68 -22.56
N GLU A 390 8.13 -6.03 -22.11
CA GLU A 390 6.87 -5.59 -22.75
C GLU A 390 6.55 -4.12 -22.46
N ASN A 391 6.85 -3.63 -21.26
CA ASN A 391 6.40 -2.32 -20.80
C ASN A 391 7.49 -1.24 -20.84
N TRP A 392 8.74 -1.61 -21.12
CA TRP A 392 9.88 -0.71 -20.99
C TRP A 392 11.08 -1.09 -21.88
N THR A 393 11.52 -0.15 -22.71
CA THR A 393 12.84 -0.23 -23.37
C THR A 393 13.95 0.17 -22.37
N ILE A 394 14.35 -0.74 -21.48
CA ILE A 394 15.28 -0.42 -20.38
C ILE A 394 16.72 -0.41 -20.89
N LYS A 395 17.48 0.65 -20.57
CA LYS A 395 18.94 0.65 -20.73
C LYS A 395 19.56 -0.30 -19.71
N VAL A 396 20.59 -1.07 -20.09
CA VAL A 396 21.24 -2.08 -19.21
C VAL A 396 21.50 -1.55 -17.79
N LYS A 397 22.04 -0.34 -17.66
CA LYS A 397 22.33 0.32 -16.38
C LYS A 397 21.10 0.60 -15.51
N GLU A 398 19.95 0.93 -16.11
CA GLU A 398 18.69 1.14 -15.38
C GLU A 398 18.10 -0.18 -14.88
N LYS A 399 18.31 -1.27 -15.63
CA LYS A 399 17.94 -2.63 -15.22
C LYS A 399 18.73 -3.04 -13.98
N GLU A 400 20.05 -2.87 -14.01
CA GLU A 400 20.94 -3.15 -12.86
C GLU A 400 20.50 -2.40 -11.60
N ARG A 401 20.30 -1.07 -11.73
CA ARG A 401 19.81 -0.23 -10.62
C ARG A 401 18.46 -0.70 -10.06
N LEU A 402 17.52 -1.10 -10.91
CA LEU A 402 16.23 -1.62 -10.44
C LEU A 402 16.42 -2.91 -9.62
N PHE A 403 17.24 -3.84 -10.11
CA PHE A 403 17.49 -5.09 -9.40
C PHE A 403 18.23 -4.87 -8.07
N GLU A 404 19.13 -3.88 -7.98
CA GLU A 404 19.75 -3.50 -6.70
C GLU A 404 18.70 -3.09 -5.66
N ILE A 405 17.69 -2.29 -6.04
CA ILE A 405 16.59 -1.92 -5.13
C ILE A 405 15.75 -3.15 -4.74
N LEU A 406 15.42 -3.98 -5.71
CA LEU A 406 14.63 -5.19 -5.47
C LEU A 406 15.37 -6.17 -4.55
N ASP A 407 16.69 -6.28 -4.67
CA ASP A 407 17.50 -7.14 -3.81
C ASP A 407 17.62 -6.60 -2.39
N LYS A 408 17.56 -5.27 -2.22
CA LYS A 408 17.46 -4.65 -0.89
C LYS A 408 16.12 -4.94 -0.23
N LEU A 409 15.02 -4.97 -0.99
CA LEU A 409 13.68 -5.27 -0.48
C LEU A 409 13.50 -6.77 -0.23
N PHE A 410 13.92 -7.61 -1.18
CA PHE A 410 13.72 -9.05 -1.17
C PHE A 410 15.03 -9.81 -1.43
N PRO A 411 15.47 -10.71 -0.54
CA PRO A 411 16.81 -11.32 -0.54
C PRO A 411 16.98 -12.45 -1.57
N PHE A 412 16.46 -12.26 -2.76
CA PHE A 412 16.07 -13.30 -3.70
C PHE A 412 17.12 -13.67 -4.75
N GLN A 413 18.17 -12.86 -4.87
CA GLN A 413 19.25 -13.11 -5.82
C GLN A 413 20.53 -13.61 -5.14
N LYS A 414 21.01 -14.75 -5.64
CA LYS A 414 22.33 -15.34 -5.34
C LYS A 414 23.49 -14.37 -5.68
N SER A 415 23.27 -13.40 -6.58
CA SER A 415 24.28 -12.46 -7.10
C SER A 415 24.87 -11.55 -6.02
N LEU A 416 24.07 -11.12 -5.04
CA LEU A 416 24.53 -10.30 -3.92
C LEU A 416 25.11 -11.14 -2.77
N GLN A 417 24.61 -12.36 -2.54
CA GLN A 417 25.04 -13.20 -1.40
C GLN A 417 26.55 -13.52 -1.41
N ASN A 418 27.18 -13.61 -2.58
CA ASN A 418 28.61 -13.90 -2.72
C ASN A 418 29.52 -12.65 -2.61
N LEU A 419 28.97 -11.44 -2.65
CA LEU A 419 29.71 -10.16 -2.66
C LEU A 419 29.52 -9.34 -1.38
N LEU A 420 28.67 -9.81 -0.46
CA LEU A 420 28.28 -9.05 0.73
C LEU A 420 29.31 -9.17 1.85
N SER A 421 29.66 -8.01 2.42
CA SER A 421 30.46 -7.88 3.64
C SER A 421 29.82 -8.65 4.80
N SER A 422 30.59 -8.98 5.84
CA SER A 422 30.05 -9.61 7.07
C SER A 422 28.87 -8.83 7.68
N LYS A 423 28.83 -7.50 7.52
CA LYS A 423 27.79 -6.60 8.05
C LYS A 423 26.42 -6.75 7.37
N THR A 424 26.38 -7.28 6.15
CA THR A 424 25.14 -7.42 5.36
C THR A 424 24.55 -8.84 5.39
N LYS A 425 25.26 -9.80 5.98
CA LYS A 425 24.80 -11.18 6.11
C LYS A 425 23.66 -11.31 7.13
N ASP A 426 23.67 -10.52 8.18
CA ASP A 426 22.65 -10.59 9.23
C ASP A 426 21.27 -10.13 8.74
N THR A 427 21.19 -8.98 8.03
CA THR A 427 19.95 -8.56 7.35
C THR A 427 19.40 -9.64 6.43
N LEU A 428 20.27 -10.34 5.68
CA LEU A 428 19.84 -11.44 4.83
C LEU A 428 19.32 -12.62 5.63
N ASN A 429 19.98 -12.99 6.73
CA ASN A 429 19.52 -14.06 7.61
C ASN A 429 18.13 -13.77 8.15
N VAL A 430 17.90 -12.54 8.64
CA VAL A 430 16.58 -12.13 9.13
C VAL A 430 15.52 -12.19 8.04
N LYS A 431 15.81 -11.66 6.85
CA LYS A 431 14.84 -11.74 5.75
C LYS A 431 14.62 -13.18 5.26
N SER A 432 15.54 -14.09 5.54
CA SER A 432 15.44 -15.50 5.15
C SER A 432 14.82 -16.39 6.24
N ASP A 433 14.57 -15.85 7.44
CA ASP A 433 13.91 -16.54 8.55
C ASP A 433 12.46 -16.04 8.70
N GLU A 434 11.49 -16.95 8.74
CA GLU A 434 10.07 -16.59 8.80
C GLU A 434 9.73 -15.80 10.06
N ASN A 435 10.26 -16.24 11.21
CA ASN A 435 9.97 -15.62 12.50
C ASN A 435 10.64 -14.25 12.61
N LEU A 436 11.91 -14.15 12.24
CA LEU A 436 12.64 -12.87 12.33
C LEU A 436 12.11 -11.85 11.34
N SER A 437 11.78 -12.29 10.12
CA SER A 437 11.13 -11.46 9.10
C SER A 437 9.79 -10.90 9.61
N ARG A 438 9.02 -11.72 10.36
CA ARG A 438 7.77 -11.30 10.99
C ARG A 438 7.99 -10.30 12.13
N ILE A 439 8.86 -10.62 13.08
CA ILE A 439 9.16 -9.77 14.25
C ILE A 439 9.61 -8.38 13.78
N GLU A 440 10.49 -8.34 12.77
CA GLU A 440 10.98 -7.07 12.24
C GLU A 440 10.09 -6.43 11.17
N ARG A 441 8.89 -6.99 10.94
CA ARG A 441 7.87 -6.42 10.06
C ARG A 441 8.37 -6.19 8.62
N ARG A 442 9.13 -7.15 8.11
CA ARG A 442 9.78 -7.07 6.81
C ARG A 442 8.78 -7.24 5.68
N ILE A 443 8.99 -6.52 4.59
CA ILE A 443 8.08 -6.52 3.43
C ILE A 443 7.93 -7.91 2.79
N ASN A 444 8.93 -8.78 2.93
CA ASN A 444 8.94 -10.10 2.33
C ASN A 444 8.19 -11.17 3.15
N HIS A 445 7.59 -10.81 4.30
CA HIS A 445 6.75 -11.70 5.08
C HIS A 445 5.29 -11.69 4.59
N LYS A 446 4.66 -12.86 4.55
CA LYS A 446 3.33 -13.07 3.94
C LYS A 446 2.20 -12.22 4.56
N GLU A 447 2.22 -12.09 5.90
CA GLU A 447 1.21 -11.34 6.66
C GLU A 447 1.43 -9.82 6.58
N ILE A 448 2.66 -9.39 6.31
CA ILE A 448 3.08 -7.99 6.41
C ILE A 448 3.11 -7.31 5.04
N PHE A 449 3.41 -8.04 3.97
CA PHE A 449 3.53 -7.49 2.62
C PHE A 449 2.37 -6.56 2.25
N GLY A 450 1.13 -6.99 2.52
CA GLY A 450 -0.08 -6.20 2.21
C GLY A 450 -0.13 -4.86 2.93
N ILE A 451 0.39 -4.79 4.16
CA ILE A 451 0.37 -3.60 5.02
C ILE A 451 1.15 -2.45 4.38
N TYR A 452 2.28 -2.74 3.73
CA TYR A 452 3.08 -1.73 3.02
C TYR A 452 2.31 -0.97 1.93
N PHE A 453 1.20 -1.55 1.43
CA PHE A 453 0.35 -0.94 0.41
C PHE A 453 -0.98 -0.43 0.95
N GLN A 454 -1.25 -0.63 2.25
CA GLN A 454 -2.49 -0.25 2.94
C GLN A 454 -2.21 0.97 3.82
N PHE A 455 -2.45 2.17 3.29
CA PHE A 455 -2.26 3.43 4.03
C PHE A 455 -3.35 3.70 5.09
N ASN A 456 -4.11 2.69 5.50
CA ASN A 456 -5.06 2.78 6.60
C ASN A 456 -4.86 1.59 7.55
N THR A 457 -4.93 1.88 8.85
CA THR A 457 -4.93 0.85 9.90
C THR A 457 -6.34 0.37 10.26
N VAL A 458 -7.36 0.98 9.65
CA VAL A 458 -8.77 0.69 9.89
C VAL A 458 -9.12 -0.60 9.17
N GLY A 459 -9.04 -1.72 9.87
CA GLY A 459 -9.44 -3.00 9.30
C GLY A 459 -8.63 -4.20 9.76
N PHE A 460 -7.37 -3.99 10.14
CA PHE A 460 -6.46 -5.03 10.60
C PHE A 460 -6.14 -4.88 12.09
N ILE A 461 -5.71 -5.98 12.71
CA ILE A 461 -5.24 -5.96 14.10
C ILE A 461 -3.77 -5.58 14.08
N SER A 462 -3.41 -4.50 14.78
CA SER A 462 -2.02 -4.04 14.86
C SER A 462 -1.10 -5.17 15.30
N LEU A 463 -0.04 -5.43 14.53
CA LEU A 463 0.95 -6.44 14.93
C LEU A 463 1.63 -6.04 16.24
N LYS A 464 1.84 -4.73 16.45
CA LYS A 464 2.35 -4.18 17.70
C LYS A 464 1.44 -4.47 18.89
N ALA A 465 0.12 -4.51 18.68
CA ALA A 465 -0.81 -4.87 19.76
C ALA A 465 -0.80 -6.39 20.07
N LEU A 466 -0.49 -7.24 19.09
CA LEU A 466 -0.41 -8.69 19.26
C LEU A 466 0.94 -9.16 19.85
N GLU A 467 1.99 -8.38 19.65
CA GLU A 467 3.37 -8.70 20.04
C GLU A 467 3.51 -9.08 21.53
N PRO A 468 2.94 -8.34 22.51
CA PRO A 468 3.02 -8.73 23.93
C PRO A 468 2.42 -10.12 24.21
N LEU A 469 1.30 -10.45 23.55
CA LEU A 469 0.67 -11.76 23.69
C LEU A 469 1.55 -12.86 23.11
N TYR A 470 2.05 -12.66 21.88
CA TYR A 470 2.87 -13.67 21.20
C TYR A 470 4.23 -13.88 21.88
N GLU A 471 4.88 -12.84 22.39
CA GLU A 471 6.11 -12.98 23.19
C GLU A 471 5.85 -13.73 24.50
N ALA A 472 4.73 -13.43 25.18
CA ALA A 472 4.36 -14.14 26.40
C ALA A 472 4.04 -15.63 26.14
N LEU A 473 3.56 -15.97 24.94
CA LEU A 473 3.38 -17.36 24.51
C LEU A 473 4.70 -18.09 24.24
N SER A 474 5.79 -17.39 23.94
CA SER A 474 7.12 -18.01 23.78
C SER A 474 7.93 -18.10 25.09
N ARG A 475 7.65 -17.24 26.09
CA ARG A 475 8.44 -17.13 27.34
C ARG A 475 7.92 -17.91 28.56
N ASP A 476 7.13 -18.97 28.36
CA ASP A 476 6.48 -19.78 29.42
C ASP A 476 5.83 -18.97 30.57
N THR A 477 5.15 -17.88 30.20
CA THR A 477 4.52 -16.93 31.12
C THR A 477 3.22 -17.46 31.76
N GLN A 478 2.87 -16.95 32.95
CA GLN A 478 1.67 -17.36 33.68
C GLN A 478 0.36 -17.08 32.92
N ASN A 479 -0.62 -17.97 33.07
CA ASN A 479 -1.92 -17.91 32.41
C ASN A 479 -2.67 -16.58 32.61
N ASN A 480 -2.61 -16.00 33.82
CA ASN A 480 -3.30 -14.75 34.13
C ASN A 480 -2.84 -13.59 33.22
N LEU A 481 -1.55 -13.51 32.92
CA LEU A 481 -1.02 -12.44 32.06
C LEU A 481 -1.45 -12.63 30.60
N LEU A 482 -1.50 -13.87 30.12
CA LEU A 482 -2.03 -14.17 28.78
C LEU A 482 -3.51 -13.80 28.66
N ASP A 483 -4.29 -14.06 29.72
CA ASP A 483 -5.71 -13.70 29.78
C ASP A 483 -5.90 -12.17 29.79
N GLU A 484 -5.02 -11.42 30.46
CA GLU A 484 -5.01 -9.95 30.45
C GLU A 484 -4.71 -9.38 29.05
N TYR A 485 -3.68 -9.88 28.37
CA TYR A 485 -3.37 -9.46 27.00
C TYR A 485 -4.50 -9.78 26.02
N LEU A 486 -5.10 -10.98 26.13
CA LEU A 486 -6.25 -11.32 25.32
C LEU A 486 -7.44 -10.41 25.60
N PHE A 487 -7.67 -10.07 26.87
CA PHE A 487 -8.77 -9.19 27.26
C PHE A 487 -8.61 -7.78 26.69
N ASP A 488 -7.40 -7.22 26.73
CA ASP A 488 -7.10 -5.93 26.10
C ASP A 488 -7.35 -5.97 24.58
N LEU A 489 -6.90 -7.03 23.90
CA LEU A 489 -7.17 -7.23 22.48
C LEU A 489 -8.67 -7.30 22.17
N VAL A 490 -9.43 -8.09 22.93
CA VAL A 490 -10.89 -8.22 22.76
C VAL A 490 -11.63 -6.90 23.05
N GLY A 491 -11.10 -6.05 23.94
CA GLY A 491 -11.64 -4.72 24.21
C GLY A 491 -11.39 -3.71 23.09
N ASN A 492 -10.29 -3.86 22.36
CA ASN A 492 -9.81 -2.88 21.37
C ASN A 492 -10.09 -3.28 19.90
N TYR A 493 -10.38 -4.56 19.62
CA TYR A 493 -10.54 -5.07 18.26
C TYR A 493 -11.84 -5.87 18.06
N ASP A 494 -12.26 -5.97 16.79
CA ASP A 494 -13.39 -6.81 16.40
C ASP A 494 -13.09 -8.29 16.66
N LYS A 495 -14.01 -8.96 17.36
CA LYS A 495 -13.85 -10.35 17.79
C LYS A 495 -13.78 -11.34 16.61
N ALA A 496 -14.52 -11.13 15.53
CA ALA A 496 -14.45 -12.03 14.37
C ALA A 496 -13.07 -11.94 13.70
N LYS A 497 -12.47 -10.74 13.66
CA LYS A 497 -11.10 -10.56 13.17
C LYS A 497 -10.07 -11.21 14.09
N LEU A 498 -10.24 -11.10 15.40
CA LEU A 498 -9.34 -11.76 16.36
C LEU A 498 -9.39 -13.29 16.19
N GLN A 499 -10.60 -13.85 16.02
CA GLN A 499 -10.74 -15.29 15.73
C GLN A 499 -9.98 -15.67 14.46
N TYR A 500 -10.16 -14.92 13.37
CA TYR A 500 -9.46 -15.17 12.11
C TYR A 500 -7.93 -15.12 12.30
N GLU A 501 -7.41 -14.08 12.95
CA GLU A 501 -5.98 -13.90 13.22
C GLU A 501 -5.41 -15.06 14.06
N PHE A 502 -6.09 -15.45 15.15
CA PHE A 502 -5.60 -16.54 16.00
C PHE A 502 -5.67 -17.90 15.30
N LEU A 503 -6.72 -18.17 14.52
CA LEU A 503 -6.83 -19.41 13.74
C LEU A 503 -5.78 -19.46 12.62
N ASP A 504 -5.47 -18.35 11.97
CA ASP A 504 -4.40 -18.28 10.98
C ASP A 504 -3.02 -18.46 11.64
N LYS A 505 -2.80 -17.84 12.80
CA LYS A 505 -1.59 -18.05 13.61
C LYS A 505 -1.40 -19.51 14.04
N LEU A 506 -2.48 -20.21 14.40
CA LEU A 506 -2.42 -21.65 14.72
C LEU A 506 -1.97 -22.50 13.53
N LYS A 507 -2.33 -22.10 12.30
CA LYS A 507 -1.89 -22.76 11.06
C LYS A 507 -0.45 -22.42 10.70
N SER A 508 0.05 -21.23 11.09
CA SER A 508 1.41 -20.79 10.77
C SER A 508 2.49 -21.46 11.63
N TYR A 509 2.16 -21.92 12.84
CA TYR A 509 3.14 -22.55 13.73
C TYR A 509 3.70 -23.85 13.14
N ASN A 510 5.03 -23.97 13.18
CA ASN A 510 5.77 -25.15 12.75
C ASN A 510 6.04 -26.11 13.93
N GLN A 511 6.68 -27.27 13.65
CA GLN A 511 7.00 -28.26 14.69
C GLN A 511 7.90 -27.72 15.81
N SER A 512 8.80 -26.76 15.53
CA SER A 512 9.65 -26.17 16.56
C SER A 512 8.89 -25.26 17.55
N GLN A 513 7.68 -24.84 17.20
CA GLN A 513 6.83 -23.96 18.00
C GLN A 513 5.60 -24.70 18.57
N GLU A 514 5.72 -26.02 18.76
CA GLU A 514 4.61 -26.86 19.26
C GLU A 514 4.09 -26.38 20.63
N ASN A 515 4.98 -25.89 21.50
CA ASN A 515 4.62 -25.35 22.81
C ASN A 515 3.82 -24.05 22.70
N ASP A 516 4.28 -23.10 21.89
CA ASP A 516 3.61 -21.81 21.66
C ASP A 516 2.21 -22.04 21.07
N LYS A 517 2.10 -22.97 20.11
CA LYS A 517 0.83 -23.39 19.53
C LYS A 517 -0.10 -23.98 20.59
N ARG A 518 0.41 -24.88 21.46
CA ARG A 518 -0.38 -25.48 22.54
C ARG A 518 -0.91 -24.42 23.50
N ARG A 519 -0.04 -23.50 23.93
CA ARG A 519 -0.42 -22.42 24.86
C ARG A 519 -1.47 -21.48 24.25
N LEU A 520 -1.37 -21.19 22.95
CA LEU A 520 -2.40 -20.42 22.25
C LEU A 520 -3.73 -21.17 22.24
N VAL A 521 -3.75 -22.47 21.93
CA VAL A 521 -4.97 -23.29 21.98
C VAL A 521 -5.60 -23.27 23.37
N GLU A 522 -4.82 -23.52 24.41
CA GLU A 522 -5.31 -23.54 25.79
C GLU A 522 -5.88 -22.17 26.21
N LEU A 523 -5.24 -21.07 25.78
CA LEU A 523 -5.73 -19.71 25.98
C LEU A 523 -7.08 -19.47 25.29
N LEU A 524 -7.21 -19.87 24.02
CA LEU A 524 -8.44 -19.70 23.25
C LEU A 524 -9.59 -20.51 23.84
N LEU A 525 -9.34 -21.78 24.19
CA LEU A 525 -10.33 -22.67 24.80
C LEU A 525 -10.81 -22.15 26.16
N ARG A 526 -9.90 -21.62 27.00
CA ARG A 526 -10.24 -21.02 28.30
C ARG A 526 -11.08 -19.74 28.17
N ASN A 527 -10.98 -19.02 27.05
CA ASN A 527 -11.62 -17.72 26.85
C ASN A 527 -12.64 -17.68 25.70
N LEU A 528 -13.22 -18.82 25.30
CA LEU A 528 -14.18 -18.90 24.19
C LEU A 528 -15.30 -17.87 24.28
N ASP A 529 -15.92 -17.74 25.46
CA ASP A 529 -17.06 -16.83 25.68
C ASP A 529 -16.69 -15.35 25.45
N LYS A 530 -15.43 -14.97 25.72
CA LYS A 530 -14.95 -13.61 25.46
C LYS A 530 -14.76 -13.36 23.97
N LEU A 531 -14.44 -14.38 23.19
CA LEU A 531 -14.15 -14.29 21.76
C LEU A 531 -15.41 -14.29 20.88
N ILE A 532 -16.62 -14.50 21.40
CA ILE A 532 -17.84 -14.64 20.59
C ILE A 532 -18.55 -13.30 20.35
N VAL A 533 -19.08 -13.12 19.12
CA VAL A 533 -19.63 -11.87 18.58
C VAL A 533 -21.13 -11.68 18.86
N VAL A 534 -21.92 -12.75 19.04
CA VAL A 534 -23.40 -12.68 19.08
C VAL A 534 -23.97 -13.65 20.13
N GLU A 535 -25.07 -13.28 20.79
CA GLU A 535 -25.93 -14.22 21.52
C GLU A 535 -26.35 -15.35 20.57
N ASP A 536 -26.09 -16.60 20.98
CA ASP A 536 -26.40 -17.79 20.20
C ASP A 536 -27.84 -17.71 19.66
N THR A 537 -27.99 -17.73 18.33
CA THR A 537 -29.31 -17.88 17.72
C THR A 537 -29.94 -19.16 18.25
N LEU A 538 -31.16 -19.11 18.78
CA LEU A 538 -31.91 -20.27 19.30
C LEU A 538 -32.20 -21.36 18.24
N ASP A 539 -31.76 -21.17 17.00
CA ASP A 539 -31.84 -22.18 15.96
C ASP A 539 -30.75 -23.25 16.17
N ASN A 540 -31.11 -24.27 16.96
CA ASN A 540 -30.28 -25.44 17.26
C ASN A 540 -29.85 -26.26 16.02
N ARG A 541 -30.25 -25.86 14.80
CA ARG A 541 -29.92 -26.54 13.55
C ARG A 541 -28.71 -25.94 12.82
N LYS A 542 -28.30 -24.72 13.17
CA LYS A 542 -27.10 -24.08 12.61
C LYS A 542 -25.99 -24.04 13.64
N ALA A 543 -24.76 -24.22 13.17
CA ALA A 543 -23.58 -24.10 14.02
C ALA A 543 -23.53 -22.67 14.56
N THR A 544 -23.51 -22.50 15.88
CA THR A 544 -23.29 -21.19 16.46
C THR A 544 -21.82 -20.77 16.29
N PRO A 545 -21.49 -19.46 16.38
CA PRO A 545 -20.10 -19.02 16.29
C PRO A 545 -19.19 -19.71 17.32
N LYS A 546 -19.70 -20.02 18.51
CA LYS A 546 -19.00 -20.81 19.54
C LYS A 546 -18.63 -22.20 19.04
N GLN A 547 -19.62 -22.91 18.49
CA GLN A 547 -19.49 -24.27 18.00
C GLN A 547 -18.52 -24.35 16.81
N GLN A 548 -18.60 -23.38 15.90
CA GLN A 548 -17.67 -23.30 14.77
C GLN A 548 -16.23 -23.06 15.26
N LEU A 549 -16.02 -22.12 16.19
CA LEU A 549 -14.69 -21.85 16.75
C LEU A 549 -14.11 -23.07 17.48
N ILE A 550 -14.93 -23.80 18.24
CA ILE A 550 -14.51 -25.07 18.87
C ILE A 550 -14.06 -26.06 17.81
N GLN A 551 -14.84 -26.27 16.75
CA GLN A 551 -14.48 -27.18 15.68
C GLN A 551 -13.16 -26.78 15.01
N ASP A 552 -12.98 -25.50 14.69
CA ASP A 552 -11.79 -24.98 14.01
C ASP A 552 -10.53 -25.11 14.90
N ILE A 553 -10.65 -24.85 16.20
CA ILE A 553 -9.54 -25.06 17.16
C ILE A 553 -9.17 -26.54 17.22
N PHE A 554 -10.16 -27.44 17.33
CA PHE A 554 -9.92 -28.88 17.42
C PHE A 554 -9.40 -29.49 16.10
N GLU A 555 -9.73 -28.90 14.95
CA GLU A 555 -9.10 -29.26 13.68
C GLU A 555 -7.61 -28.89 13.69
N ASN A 556 -7.24 -27.73 14.26
CA ASN A 556 -5.86 -27.27 14.33
C ASN A 556 -4.98 -28.05 15.31
N ILE A 557 -5.53 -28.63 16.38
CA ILE A 557 -4.75 -29.47 17.30
C ILE A 557 -4.45 -30.86 16.73
N THR A 558 -5.14 -31.27 15.67
CA THR A 558 -4.84 -32.55 15.02
C THR A 558 -3.40 -32.61 14.53
N SER A 559 -2.67 -31.50 14.36
CA SER A 559 -1.24 -31.58 14.03
C SER A 559 -0.35 -32.11 15.15
N PHE A 560 -0.78 -32.05 16.42
CA PHE A 560 0.01 -32.50 17.58
C PHE A 560 0.16 -34.03 17.67
N ASN A 561 1.04 -34.47 18.57
CA ASN A 561 1.08 -35.87 19.00
C ASN A 561 -0.21 -36.28 19.75
N GLU A 562 -0.49 -37.58 19.81
CA GLU A 562 -1.75 -38.07 20.42
C GLU A 562 -1.87 -37.74 21.90
N ASP A 563 -0.76 -37.73 22.65
CA ASP A 563 -0.74 -37.45 24.09
C ASP A 563 -1.14 -36.01 24.42
N ILE A 564 -0.66 -35.02 23.63
CA ILE A 564 -1.04 -33.61 23.80
C ILE A 564 -2.50 -33.41 23.44
N VAL A 565 -2.97 -34.02 22.34
CA VAL A 565 -4.40 -33.93 21.97
C VAL A 565 -5.27 -34.55 23.06
N LEU A 566 -4.85 -35.67 23.65
CA LEU A 566 -5.54 -36.32 24.76
C LEU A 566 -5.60 -35.41 26.00
N ASP A 567 -4.48 -34.79 26.40
CA ASP A 567 -4.42 -33.87 27.55
C ASP A 567 -5.34 -32.65 27.37
N ILE A 568 -5.26 -31.98 26.20
CA ILE A 568 -6.12 -30.83 25.88
C ILE A 568 -7.59 -31.25 25.89
N SER A 569 -7.91 -32.39 25.26
CA SER A 569 -9.28 -32.89 25.19
C SER A 569 -9.82 -33.19 26.58
N GLN A 570 -9.06 -33.87 27.44
CA GLN A 570 -9.47 -34.19 28.81
C GLN A 570 -9.81 -32.93 29.62
N LYS A 571 -8.94 -31.92 29.58
CA LYS A 571 -9.15 -30.67 30.33
C LYS A 571 -10.36 -29.88 29.84
N PHE A 572 -10.65 -29.91 28.54
CA PHE A 572 -11.66 -29.03 27.95
C PHE A 572 -13.07 -29.63 27.96
N ILE A 573 -13.22 -30.95 27.80
CA ILE A 573 -14.54 -31.58 27.61
C ILE A 573 -15.34 -31.77 28.90
N GLU A 574 -14.77 -31.55 30.08
CA GLU A 574 -15.41 -31.89 31.37
C GLU A 574 -16.74 -31.17 31.58
N ASP A 575 -16.80 -29.88 31.21
CA ASP A 575 -17.94 -28.98 31.47
C ASP A 575 -18.77 -28.65 30.22
N LEU A 576 -18.53 -29.33 29.10
CA LEU A 576 -19.25 -29.06 27.85
C LEU A 576 -20.62 -29.75 27.79
N ASP A 577 -21.59 -29.05 27.22
CA ASP A 577 -22.85 -29.65 26.81
C ASP A 577 -22.67 -30.61 25.61
N ILE A 578 -23.72 -31.41 25.35
CA ILE A 578 -23.73 -32.42 24.28
C ILE A 578 -23.44 -31.81 22.90
N ILE A 579 -23.94 -30.61 22.61
CA ILE A 579 -23.79 -30.01 21.28
C ILE A 579 -22.32 -29.62 21.08
N ASN A 580 -21.73 -28.91 22.05
CA ASN A 580 -20.32 -28.53 22.02
C ASN A 580 -19.39 -29.76 21.97
N LEU A 581 -19.71 -30.84 22.69
CA LEU A 581 -18.98 -32.12 22.59
C LEU A 581 -19.03 -32.73 21.18
N LEU A 582 -20.15 -32.62 20.47
CA LEU A 582 -20.26 -33.09 19.08
C LEU A 582 -19.40 -32.27 18.12
N TYR A 583 -19.24 -30.96 18.36
CA TYR A 583 -18.34 -30.11 17.56
C TYR A 583 -16.86 -30.38 17.86
N VAL A 584 -16.50 -30.67 19.12
CA VAL A 584 -15.17 -31.20 19.46
C VAL A 584 -14.90 -32.49 18.66
N ARG A 585 -15.84 -33.43 18.71
CA ARG A 585 -15.75 -34.71 17.99
C ARG A 585 -15.60 -34.50 16.48
N ARG A 586 -16.27 -33.48 15.91
CA ARG A 586 -16.20 -33.14 14.48
C ARG A 586 -14.86 -32.54 14.10
N GLY A 587 -14.31 -31.62 14.90
CA GLY A 587 -12.98 -31.04 14.65
C GLY A 587 -11.87 -32.08 14.63
N LEU A 588 -11.97 -33.10 15.51
CA LEU A 588 -11.01 -34.20 15.59
C LEU A 588 -11.10 -35.20 14.42
N TYR A 589 -12.19 -35.21 13.64
CA TYR A 589 -12.46 -36.24 12.63
C TYR A 589 -11.39 -36.33 11.52
N HIS A 590 -10.71 -35.21 11.22
CA HIS A 590 -9.73 -35.12 10.13
C HIS A 590 -8.51 -36.04 10.27
N LYS A 591 -8.24 -36.61 11.45
CA LYS A 591 -7.02 -37.39 11.72
C LYS A 591 -7.19 -38.91 11.81
N ASN A 592 -8.15 -39.51 11.10
CA ASN A 592 -8.52 -40.93 11.28
C ASN A 592 -8.84 -41.25 12.76
N PHE A 593 -9.57 -40.34 13.39
CA PHE A 593 -9.99 -40.41 14.80
C PHE A 593 -10.68 -41.74 15.17
N GLU A 594 -11.24 -42.45 14.19
CA GLU A 594 -11.97 -43.68 14.41
C GLU A 594 -11.12 -44.78 15.09
N GLY A 595 -11.59 -45.26 16.24
CA GLY A 595 -10.97 -46.34 17.01
C GLY A 595 -9.91 -45.88 18.03
N THR A 596 -9.54 -44.60 18.05
CA THR A 596 -8.51 -44.05 18.95
C THR A 596 -8.95 -43.97 20.42
N VAL A 597 -8.02 -43.67 21.33
CA VAL A 597 -8.33 -43.40 22.75
C VAL A 597 -9.10 -42.09 22.89
N ILE A 598 -8.73 -41.06 22.12
CA ILE A 598 -9.35 -39.73 22.12
C ILE A 598 -10.79 -39.83 21.61
N GLN A 599 -11.00 -40.55 20.50
CA GLN A 599 -12.08 -41.51 20.30
C GLN A 599 -13.12 -41.65 21.42
N LYS A 600 -12.81 -42.70 22.18
CA LYS A 600 -13.60 -43.25 23.25
C LYS A 600 -13.78 -42.23 24.36
N LEU A 601 -12.79 -41.36 24.61
CA LEU A 601 -12.91 -40.30 25.61
C LEU A 601 -14.11 -39.38 25.31
N VAL A 602 -14.15 -38.78 24.11
CA VAL A 602 -15.21 -37.84 23.72
C VAL A 602 -16.55 -38.57 23.59
N ASP A 603 -16.56 -39.72 22.90
CA ASP A 603 -17.79 -40.50 22.71
C ASP A 603 -18.37 -40.97 24.06
N ASN A 604 -17.55 -41.44 25.02
CA ASN A 604 -18.03 -41.84 26.36
C ASN A 604 -18.58 -40.64 27.13
N LYS A 605 -17.91 -39.48 27.08
CA LYS A 605 -18.38 -38.27 27.77
C LYS A 605 -19.76 -37.84 27.26
N ILE A 606 -20.02 -37.91 25.95
CA ILE A 606 -21.35 -37.65 25.36
C ILE A 606 -22.39 -38.62 25.95
N ILE A 607 -22.08 -39.91 26.02
CA ILE A 607 -23.02 -40.92 26.52
C ILE A 607 -23.25 -40.81 28.02
N ASP A 608 -22.22 -40.52 28.81
CA ASP A 608 -22.36 -40.35 30.25
C ASP A 608 -23.18 -39.10 30.59
N HIS A 609 -22.95 -37.99 29.87
CA HIS A 609 -23.79 -36.80 29.97
C HIS A 609 -25.27 -37.09 29.64
N LEU A 610 -25.55 -37.93 28.63
CA LEU A 610 -26.91 -38.37 28.30
C LEU A 610 -27.53 -39.25 29.39
N LYS A 611 -26.76 -40.18 29.96
CA LYS A 611 -27.23 -41.05 31.05
C LYS A 611 -27.53 -40.27 32.33
N GLU A 612 -26.79 -39.20 32.58
CA GLU A 612 -26.96 -38.33 33.76
C GLU A 612 -28.14 -37.38 33.57
N ASN A 613 -28.14 -36.60 32.48
CA ASN A 613 -29.08 -35.49 32.30
C ASN A 613 -30.39 -35.88 31.60
N TYR A 614 -30.42 -37.00 30.86
CA TYR A 614 -31.59 -37.45 30.11
C TYR A 614 -32.02 -38.87 30.51
N LYS A 615 -31.76 -39.28 31.75
CA LYS A 615 -32.13 -40.61 32.26
C LYS A 615 -33.61 -40.91 32.12
N ASP A 616 -34.45 -39.95 32.54
CA ASP A 616 -35.90 -40.12 32.69
C ASP A 616 -36.72 -39.42 31.61
N GLU A 617 -36.05 -38.74 30.67
CA GLU A 617 -36.65 -38.09 29.50
C GLU A 617 -36.13 -38.69 28.21
N ALA A 618 -36.86 -38.52 27.10
CA ALA A 618 -36.44 -38.97 25.77
C ALA A 618 -35.57 -37.90 25.08
N PHE A 619 -34.25 -38.08 25.05
CA PHE A 619 -33.35 -37.06 24.46
C PHE A 619 -33.70 -36.73 22.99
N PHE A 620 -34.19 -37.70 22.22
CA PHE A 620 -34.57 -37.52 20.81
C PHE A 620 -35.75 -36.55 20.60
N THR A 621 -36.43 -36.14 21.68
CA THR A 621 -37.46 -35.09 21.64
C THR A 621 -36.90 -33.69 21.90
N LYS A 622 -35.63 -33.59 22.32
CA LYS A 622 -34.97 -32.35 22.75
C LYS A 622 -33.95 -31.85 21.73
N PHE A 623 -33.35 -32.75 20.96
CA PHE A 623 -32.36 -32.43 19.95
C PHE A 623 -32.94 -32.57 18.53
N PRO A 624 -32.48 -31.73 17.57
CA PRO A 624 -32.82 -31.88 16.16
C PRO A 624 -32.49 -33.29 15.61
N ASP A 625 -33.22 -33.70 14.57
CA ASP A 625 -33.18 -35.06 14.01
C ASP A 625 -31.75 -35.52 13.63
N PHE A 626 -30.93 -34.64 13.05
CA PHE A 626 -29.55 -34.98 12.67
C PHE A 626 -28.62 -35.16 13.88
N ILE A 627 -28.74 -34.30 14.91
CA ILE A 627 -27.98 -34.42 16.16
C ILE A 627 -28.35 -35.72 16.86
N THR A 628 -29.65 -35.98 16.96
CA THR A 628 -30.19 -37.21 17.53
C THR A 628 -29.64 -38.45 16.81
N ARG A 629 -29.61 -38.44 15.47
CA ARG A 629 -29.05 -39.56 14.68
C ARG A 629 -27.57 -39.80 14.99
N SER A 630 -26.76 -38.73 15.07
CA SER A 630 -25.35 -38.84 15.44
C SER A 630 -25.18 -39.44 16.84
N ILE A 631 -25.97 -38.98 17.82
CA ILE A 631 -25.97 -39.53 19.19
C ILE A 631 -26.33 -41.02 19.19
N LEU A 632 -27.41 -41.41 18.47
CA LEU A 632 -27.83 -42.81 18.37
C LEU A 632 -26.73 -43.70 17.80
N GLN A 633 -26.02 -43.23 16.78
CA GLN A 633 -24.89 -43.96 16.18
C GLN A 633 -23.71 -44.10 17.14
N ILE A 634 -23.36 -43.03 17.87
CA ILE A 634 -22.29 -43.03 18.87
C ILE A 634 -22.63 -44.01 20.00
N TRP A 635 -23.84 -43.92 20.56
CA TRP A 635 -24.27 -44.79 21.65
C TRP A 635 -24.33 -46.25 21.20
N ASN A 636 -24.87 -46.53 20.01
CA ASN A 636 -24.93 -47.89 19.47
C ASN A 636 -23.53 -48.51 19.28
N ARG A 637 -22.52 -47.69 18.93
CA ARG A 637 -21.12 -48.10 18.80
C ARG A 637 -20.49 -48.44 20.15
N ILE A 638 -20.79 -47.65 21.19
CA ILE A 638 -20.24 -47.87 22.55
C ILE A 638 -20.95 -49.02 23.27
N SER A 639 -22.29 -49.01 23.29
CA SER A 639 -23.11 -49.96 24.00
C SER A 639 -24.48 -50.10 23.34
N LYS A 640 -24.60 -51.07 22.43
CA LYS A 640 -25.86 -51.44 21.79
C LYS A 640 -26.93 -51.83 22.80
N GLU A 641 -26.58 -52.68 23.77
CA GLU A 641 -27.52 -53.15 24.81
C GLU A 641 -28.00 -51.99 25.70
N GLY A 642 -27.07 -51.10 26.10
CA GLY A 642 -27.39 -49.93 26.91
C GLY A 642 -28.32 -48.96 26.19
N LEU A 643 -28.08 -48.70 24.90
CA LEU A 643 -28.97 -47.89 24.07
C LEU A 643 -30.34 -48.54 23.93
N GLU A 644 -30.41 -49.84 23.65
CA GLU A 644 -31.67 -50.54 23.44
C GLU A 644 -32.53 -50.52 24.73
N LEU A 645 -31.92 -50.73 25.90
CA LEU A 645 -32.60 -50.61 27.19
C LEU A 645 -33.14 -49.19 27.44
N TYR A 646 -32.33 -48.18 27.14
CA TYR A 646 -32.74 -46.78 27.24
C TYR A 646 -33.93 -46.48 26.31
N LEU A 647 -33.85 -46.86 25.03
CA LEU A 647 -34.90 -46.62 24.05
C LEU A 647 -36.19 -47.37 24.41
N LYS A 648 -36.11 -48.63 24.87
CA LYS A 648 -37.28 -49.39 25.33
C LYS A 648 -37.98 -48.72 26.52
N ARG A 649 -37.23 -48.04 27.39
CA ARG A 649 -37.76 -47.27 28.52
C ARG A 649 -38.39 -45.95 28.07
N GLN A 650 -37.75 -45.23 27.14
CA GLN A 650 -38.14 -43.87 26.77
C GLN A 650 -39.14 -43.77 25.60
N ILE A 651 -39.18 -44.76 24.71
CA ILE A 651 -40.15 -44.80 23.61
C ILE A 651 -41.52 -45.20 24.16
N LYS A 652 -42.41 -44.21 24.20
CA LYS A 652 -43.82 -44.28 24.60
C LYS A 652 -44.69 -44.07 23.36
N GLN A 653 -45.99 -44.27 23.51
CA GLN A 653 -46.94 -44.07 22.40
C GLN A 653 -46.97 -42.59 21.97
N THR A 654 -46.78 -41.67 22.93
CA THR A 654 -46.85 -40.22 22.72
C THR A 654 -45.68 -39.66 21.91
N ASN A 655 -44.50 -40.30 21.94
CA ASN A 655 -43.28 -39.81 21.28
C ASN A 655 -42.72 -40.75 20.19
N LEU A 656 -43.53 -41.73 19.78
CA LEU A 656 -43.13 -42.74 18.79
C LEU A 656 -42.85 -42.14 17.42
N ILE A 657 -43.66 -41.16 17.03
CA ILE A 657 -43.52 -40.46 15.75
C ILE A 657 -42.25 -39.62 15.74
N GLU A 658 -41.98 -38.89 16.83
CA GLU A 658 -40.76 -38.09 16.97
C GLU A 658 -39.51 -38.96 16.83
N PHE A 659 -39.50 -40.15 17.44
CA PHE A 659 -38.39 -41.09 17.28
C PHE A 659 -38.18 -41.55 15.82
N ILE A 660 -39.26 -41.84 15.09
CA ILE A 660 -39.18 -42.28 13.69
C ILE A 660 -38.69 -41.12 12.79
N LYS A 661 -39.09 -39.89 13.08
CA LYS A 661 -38.68 -38.68 12.34
C LYS A 661 -37.19 -38.34 12.50
N CYS A 662 -36.48 -38.94 13.44
CA CYS A 662 -35.03 -38.76 13.58
C CYS A 662 -34.20 -39.42 12.44
N PHE A 663 -34.79 -40.32 11.66
CA PHE A 663 -34.09 -41.09 10.62
C PHE A 663 -34.13 -40.50 9.20
N PRO A 664 -35.21 -39.85 8.74
CA PRO A 664 -35.22 -39.16 7.45
C PRO A 664 -34.37 -37.89 7.44
N THR A 665 -33.88 -37.49 6.27
CA THR A 665 -33.02 -36.31 6.13
C THR A 665 -33.87 -35.04 5.98
N TRP A 666 -33.48 -33.98 6.67
CA TRP A 666 -34.15 -32.69 6.57
C TRP A 666 -33.46 -31.80 5.52
N TRP A 667 -34.27 -31.09 4.73
CA TRP A 667 -33.81 -30.22 3.65
C TRP A 667 -34.32 -28.79 3.86
N GLU A 668 -33.38 -27.83 3.86
CA GLU A 668 -33.67 -26.40 3.77
C GLU A 668 -33.69 -26.00 2.29
N GLY A 669 -34.78 -25.40 1.82
CA GLY A 669 -34.95 -25.07 0.40
C GLY A 669 -35.70 -23.77 0.20
N SER A 670 -35.53 -23.14 -0.97
CA SER A 670 -36.16 -21.86 -1.32
C SER A 670 -37.70 -21.88 -1.34
N LYS A 671 -38.31 -23.07 -1.27
CA LYS A 671 -39.77 -23.29 -1.22
C LYS A 671 -40.28 -23.69 0.17
N GLY A 672 -39.43 -23.61 1.21
CA GLY A 672 -39.73 -24.02 2.56
C GLY A 672 -39.05 -25.34 2.94
N ASP A 673 -39.01 -25.57 4.25
CA ASP A 673 -38.33 -26.70 4.86
C ASP A 673 -39.15 -27.97 4.75
N TYR A 674 -38.53 -29.08 4.38
CA TYR A 674 -39.21 -30.38 4.35
C TYR A 674 -38.31 -31.50 4.87
N LEU A 675 -38.95 -32.52 5.45
CA LEU A 675 -38.31 -33.75 5.87
C LEU A 675 -38.56 -34.80 4.78
N ASP A 676 -37.52 -35.54 4.37
CA ASP A 676 -37.67 -36.63 3.41
C ASP A 676 -38.59 -37.74 3.93
N ASP A 677 -39.01 -38.60 3.01
CA ASP A 677 -39.79 -39.78 3.35
C ASP A 677 -38.93 -40.80 4.12
N PHE A 678 -39.58 -41.59 4.98
CA PHE A 678 -38.96 -42.73 5.65
C PHE A 678 -38.84 -43.90 4.67
N GLY A 679 -37.72 -43.91 3.94
CA GLY A 679 -37.41 -44.92 2.94
C GLY A 679 -36.80 -46.20 3.53
N GLN A 680 -36.39 -47.09 2.63
CA GLN A 680 -35.73 -48.35 2.98
C GLN A 680 -34.44 -48.12 3.78
N LYS A 681 -33.64 -47.12 3.40
CA LYS A 681 -32.36 -46.82 4.06
C LYS A 681 -32.58 -46.39 5.51
N GLU A 682 -33.61 -45.59 5.75
CA GLU A 682 -34.01 -45.10 7.07
C GLU A 682 -34.52 -46.27 7.93
N TYR A 683 -35.31 -47.18 7.34
CA TYR A 683 -35.76 -48.40 8.01
C TYR A 683 -34.58 -49.30 8.42
N GLU A 684 -33.63 -49.55 7.52
CA GLU A 684 -32.44 -50.35 7.80
C GLU A 684 -31.55 -49.70 8.87
N ALA A 685 -31.44 -48.37 8.88
CA ALA A 685 -30.72 -47.63 9.92
C ALA A 685 -31.39 -47.76 11.30
N LEU A 686 -32.73 -47.68 11.35
CA LEU A 686 -33.50 -47.88 12.58
C LEU A 686 -33.36 -49.32 13.09
N ALA A 687 -33.46 -50.31 12.20
CA ALA A 687 -33.34 -51.73 12.54
C ALA A 687 -31.96 -52.10 13.13
N LYS A 688 -30.91 -51.34 12.79
CA LYS A 688 -29.57 -51.50 13.40
C LYS A 688 -29.51 -51.03 14.85
N ILE A 689 -30.40 -50.13 15.26
CA ILE A 689 -30.44 -49.49 16.58
C ILE A 689 -31.41 -50.19 17.54
N ILE A 690 -32.61 -50.51 17.09
CA ILE A 690 -33.63 -51.17 17.92
C ILE A 690 -34.39 -52.22 17.10
N ASN A 691 -34.80 -53.31 17.74
CA ASN A 691 -35.59 -54.36 17.11
C ASN A 691 -36.91 -53.77 16.54
N PRO A 692 -37.14 -53.81 15.21
CA PRO A 692 -38.34 -53.25 14.59
C PRO A 692 -39.65 -53.84 15.13
N GLN A 693 -39.65 -55.09 15.64
CA GLN A 693 -40.80 -55.72 16.29
C GLN A 693 -41.33 -54.88 17.47
N PHE A 694 -40.43 -54.26 18.23
CA PHE A 694 -40.80 -53.44 19.38
C PHE A 694 -41.60 -52.21 18.92
N ILE A 695 -41.10 -51.52 17.89
CA ILE A 695 -41.77 -50.36 17.28
C ILE A 695 -43.12 -50.77 16.69
N TYR A 696 -43.16 -51.85 15.91
CA TYR A 696 -44.39 -52.43 15.36
C TYR A 696 -45.46 -52.70 16.43
N SER A 697 -45.05 -53.35 17.53
CA SER A 697 -45.98 -53.66 18.64
C SER A 697 -46.53 -52.41 19.32
N LYS A 698 -45.77 -51.31 19.35
CA LYS A 698 -46.20 -50.01 19.89
C LYS A 698 -47.14 -49.29 18.93
N ILE A 699 -46.87 -49.35 17.62
CA ILE A 699 -47.74 -48.78 16.59
C ILE A 699 -49.12 -49.46 16.64
N ILE A 700 -49.20 -50.79 16.62
CA ILE A 700 -50.48 -51.53 16.63
C ILE A 700 -51.30 -51.27 17.90
N LYS A 701 -50.64 -51.17 19.06
CA LYS A 701 -51.31 -50.81 20.31
C LYS A 701 -51.91 -49.40 20.29
N THR A 702 -51.44 -48.52 19.42
CA THR A 702 -51.84 -47.11 19.33
C THR A 702 -52.83 -46.89 18.19
N ASN A 703 -52.64 -47.57 17.06
CA ASN A 703 -53.52 -47.52 15.89
C ASN A 703 -53.60 -48.92 15.25
N SER A 704 -54.59 -49.71 15.65
CA SER A 704 -54.78 -51.08 15.17
C SER A 704 -55.20 -51.18 13.70
N ASN A 705 -55.79 -50.12 13.14
CA ASN A 705 -56.28 -50.09 11.76
C ASN A 705 -55.21 -49.64 10.75
N ILE A 706 -54.05 -49.16 11.20
CA ILE A 706 -53.01 -48.60 10.32
C ILE A 706 -52.50 -49.60 9.28
N VAL A 707 -52.50 -50.91 9.58
CA VAL A 707 -52.09 -51.96 8.65
C VAL A 707 -53.03 -52.02 7.44
N ASN A 708 -54.34 -51.94 7.68
CA ASN A 708 -55.35 -51.95 6.61
C ASN A 708 -55.26 -50.67 5.78
N GLU A 709 -54.99 -49.53 6.42
CA GLU A 709 -54.77 -48.26 5.72
C GLU A 709 -53.57 -48.34 4.77
N VAL A 710 -52.42 -48.88 5.23
CA VAL A 710 -51.21 -49.05 4.41
C VAL A 710 -51.48 -49.97 3.22
N LYS A 711 -52.21 -51.09 3.42
CA LYS A 711 -52.60 -52.01 2.32
C LYS A 711 -53.57 -51.39 1.32
N SER A 712 -54.47 -50.52 1.78
CA SER A 712 -55.53 -49.94 0.93
C SER A 712 -55.07 -48.80 0.03
N ASN A 713 -54.04 -48.04 0.43
CA ASN A 713 -53.61 -46.84 -0.31
C ASN A 713 -52.09 -46.61 -0.20
N VAL A 714 -51.29 -47.50 -0.81
CA VAL A 714 -49.83 -47.40 -0.79
C VAL A 714 -49.33 -46.07 -1.34
N ARG A 715 -49.90 -45.56 -2.45
CA ARG A 715 -49.43 -44.31 -3.09
C ARG A 715 -49.76 -43.04 -2.30
N GLY A 716 -50.76 -43.09 -1.41
CA GLY A 716 -51.29 -41.92 -0.73
C GLY A 716 -50.33 -41.28 0.28
N PHE A 717 -49.55 -42.10 0.99
CA PHE A 717 -48.64 -41.65 2.05
C PHE A 717 -47.19 -41.37 1.57
N TRP A 718 -46.96 -41.38 0.26
CA TRP A 718 -45.69 -40.94 -0.37
C TRP A 718 -45.84 -39.61 -1.14
N ASN A 719 -47.03 -38.98 -1.12
CA ASN A 719 -47.33 -37.83 -1.97
C ASN A 719 -47.08 -36.50 -1.24
N LYS A 720 -46.07 -35.74 -1.67
CA LYS A 720 -45.47 -34.58 -0.97
C LYS A 720 -46.31 -33.27 -0.94
N ASN A 721 -47.59 -33.29 -1.33
CA ASN A 721 -48.40 -32.07 -1.52
C ASN A 721 -49.27 -31.65 -0.32
N SER A 722 -49.27 -32.41 0.76
CA SER A 722 -49.76 -31.96 2.07
C SER A 722 -48.58 -31.96 3.03
N THR A 723 -48.47 -30.95 3.89
CA THR A 723 -47.64 -31.02 5.11
C THR A 723 -47.74 -32.44 5.67
N SER A 724 -46.63 -33.20 5.66
CA SER A 724 -46.65 -34.64 5.92
C SER A 724 -47.44 -34.90 7.20
N ASP A 725 -48.58 -35.59 7.06
CA ASP A 725 -49.38 -35.89 8.22
C ASP A 725 -48.49 -36.76 9.12
N ASN A 726 -48.38 -36.47 10.41
CA ASN A 726 -47.47 -37.20 11.31
C ASN A 726 -47.72 -38.74 11.27
N LEU A 727 -48.91 -39.15 10.82
CA LEU A 727 -49.32 -40.53 10.56
C LEU A 727 -48.63 -41.18 9.35
N ASP A 728 -48.18 -40.41 8.36
CA ASP A 728 -47.52 -40.94 7.14
C ASP A 728 -46.19 -41.60 7.47
N TYR A 729 -45.40 -41.06 8.40
CA TYR A 729 -44.16 -41.71 8.85
C TYR A 729 -44.40 -43.06 9.54
N LEU A 730 -45.52 -43.20 10.27
CA LEU A 730 -45.92 -44.49 10.82
C LEU A 730 -46.31 -45.46 9.71
N LYS A 731 -47.06 -45.01 8.71
CA LYS A 731 -47.46 -45.80 7.53
C LYS A 731 -46.25 -46.25 6.72
N GLN A 732 -45.29 -45.37 6.49
CA GLN A 732 -44.03 -45.65 5.80
C GLN A 732 -43.18 -46.68 6.56
N PHE A 733 -43.06 -46.57 7.90
CA PHE A 733 -42.42 -47.59 8.72
C PHE A 733 -43.13 -48.95 8.59
N MET A 734 -44.47 -48.97 8.70
CA MET A 734 -45.26 -50.20 8.62
C MET A 734 -45.13 -50.88 7.25
N PHE A 735 -45.12 -50.10 6.18
CA PHE A 735 -44.87 -50.59 4.82
C PHE A 735 -43.54 -51.34 4.73
N TRP A 736 -42.43 -50.74 5.19
CA TRP A 736 -41.13 -51.40 5.15
C TRP A 736 -41.02 -52.58 6.11
N TYR A 737 -41.66 -52.52 7.28
CA TYR A 737 -41.70 -53.65 8.21
C TYR A 737 -42.38 -54.87 7.59
N HIS A 738 -43.57 -54.72 7.00
CA HIS A 738 -44.25 -55.84 6.36
C HIS A 738 -43.49 -56.35 5.13
N LYS A 739 -42.96 -55.44 4.31
CA LYS A 739 -42.22 -55.78 3.09
C LYS A 739 -40.91 -56.52 3.37
N LEU A 740 -40.16 -56.11 4.41
CA LEU A 740 -38.80 -56.63 4.67
C LEU A 740 -38.70 -57.64 5.82
N GLN A 741 -39.60 -57.62 6.81
CA GLN A 741 -39.59 -58.57 7.93
C GLN A 741 -40.64 -59.68 7.79
N LEU A 742 -41.80 -59.38 7.20
CA LEU A 742 -42.88 -60.36 7.00
C LEU A 742 -42.94 -60.93 5.59
N ASN A 743 -42.11 -60.45 4.66
CA ASN A 743 -42.09 -60.83 3.24
C ASN A 743 -43.47 -60.74 2.57
N GLU A 744 -44.29 -59.78 2.97
CA GLU A 744 -45.60 -59.54 2.36
C GLU A 744 -45.46 -58.66 1.11
N GLU A 745 -46.12 -59.04 0.02
CA GLU A 745 -46.27 -58.16 -1.16
C GLU A 745 -47.31 -57.07 -0.86
N PHE A 746 -46.92 -55.80 -1.03
CA PHE A 746 -47.73 -54.60 -0.81
C PHE A 746 -47.90 -53.79 -2.10
#